data_AF-A0A8B9SI67-F1
#
_entry.id   AF-A0A8B9SI67-F1
#
_cell.length_a   1.000
_cell.length_b   1.000
_cell.length_c   1.000
_cell.angle_alpha   90.00
_cell.angle_beta   90.00
_cell.angle_gamma   90.00
#
_symmetry.space_group_name_H-M   'P 1'
#
loop_
_entity.id
_entity.type
_entity.pdbx_description
1 polymer ?
#
loop_
_entity_poly.entity_id
_entity_poly.type
_entity_poly.pdbx_seq_one_letter_code
_entity_poly.pdbx_strand_id
1 'polypeptide(L)'
;MGDVCLVGLMVLVYIWFPRVAAQNLIKNPRDQNTEHTLLINEVNADTPGMDTSEFVELYHTSGRTARLDGYYLVFYNGNGNRAYKVLNLQGKVTNGQGFFLVGSPSVNPAIVIPKNTIQNGPDAIALYYGKGNYKEGMDVTSRGLVDALVHKTKKMDRADTLVRVLTPGRDAFLEDSTFRTTDESIERCRGADSQWIFQVAVPTPGTDNHCILTSQLNASAVLISEVHTASSAEDFEFIELQGPHSTMLRDIVLVLIDGRTKDIYFTMDVYGKTSADGLLLLGPAQSKAPVDLPFPENSTHPVLRDGPNAVALYRGNTSSFALGKVLPAAGLLDAFVYTNSEGASPELLEALTLGRPALESTRHQLGNVSMSRCNCCSVTRDSLSYVLSQPTPGKFNDCPSKRFSQTVSFCLLVADCQEWLSKSEEVLTTLVQAFDRSCSCGVSPAYFKDSEVACQDLGLLFTTLLTAKSEDQLSSLLLAFNTFLESPRVVSFDRRNITAESSCFKDINVPDLPPGVPSQVPEGTREPSRQVGELLINEVNPDNPGGGEDAEYIELFYTGRTHFDLQRYWLVLYNGRNSRAYRVLDLSGHHTDELGYFLVGSSTVHPAPMIRLPPNTIQNGADAVALYYSNSTLYTVNMAVTC
;
A
#
# COMPACT_ATOMS: atom_id res chain seq x y z
N MET A 1 -33.14 56.74 37.65
CA MET A 1 -31.85 56.24 37.11
C MET A 1 -31.26 55.33 38.16
N GLY A 2 -31.28 54.03 37.89
CA GLY A 2 -30.93 52.98 38.83
C GLY A 2 -31.40 51.65 38.27
N ASP A 3 -30.51 51.02 37.50
CA ASP A 3 -30.71 49.73 36.87
C ASP A 3 -30.88 48.62 37.91
N VAL A 4 -31.94 47.83 37.76
CA VAL A 4 -32.12 46.53 38.41
C VAL A 4 -32.01 45.49 37.30
N CYS A 5 -30.87 44.81 37.23
CA CYS A 5 -30.69 43.69 36.30
C CYS A 5 -31.05 42.39 37.03
N LEU A 6 -32.09 41.73 36.51
CA LEU A 6 -32.60 40.44 36.96
C LEU A 6 -31.58 39.32 36.70
N VAL A 7 -31.44 38.43 37.68
CA VAL A 7 -30.65 37.20 37.64
C VAL A 7 -31.32 36.18 36.70
N GLY A 8 -30.58 35.70 35.70
CA GLY A 8 -30.97 34.59 34.83
C GLY A 8 -29.95 33.45 34.92
N LEU A 9 -30.37 32.33 35.53
CA LEU A 9 -29.62 31.08 35.66
C LEU A 9 -29.30 30.48 34.27
N MET A 10 -28.02 30.32 33.93
CA MET A 10 -27.57 29.52 32.78
C MET A 10 -27.13 28.14 33.29
N VAL A 11 -27.92 27.12 32.95
CA VAL A 11 -27.62 25.71 33.18
C VAL A 11 -26.48 25.29 32.25
N LEU A 12 -25.33 24.93 32.82
CA LEU A 12 -24.19 24.34 32.12
C LEU A 12 -24.56 22.90 31.68
N VAL A 13 -24.97 22.76 30.43
CA VAL A 13 -25.05 21.47 29.76
C VAL A 13 -23.63 21.13 29.27
N TYR A 14 -22.96 20.22 29.97
CA TYR A 14 -21.71 19.63 29.52
C TYR A 14 -21.98 18.79 28.27
N ILE A 15 -21.74 19.34 27.08
CA ILE A 15 -21.68 18.58 25.84
C ILE A 15 -20.26 18.01 25.74
N TRP A 16 -20.12 16.73 26.08
CA TRP A 16 -18.94 15.93 25.79
C TRP A 16 -18.84 15.77 24.26
N PHE A 17 -17.90 16.46 23.63
CA PHE A 17 -17.43 16.08 22.29
C PHE A 17 -16.35 14.99 22.47
N PRO A 18 -16.57 13.74 22.04
CA PRO A 18 -15.48 12.77 21.98
C PRO A 18 -14.52 13.21 20.88
N ARG A 19 -13.26 13.48 21.27
CA ARG A 19 -12.14 13.62 20.34
C ARG A 19 -12.05 12.32 19.52
N VAL A 20 -12.15 12.44 18.20
CA VAL A 20 -11.91 11.32 17.28
C VAL A 20 -10.41 11.10 17.24
N ALA A 21 -9.94 10.12 18.02
CA ALA A 21 -8.59 9.58 17.89
C ALA A 21 -8.64 8.48 16.82
N ALA A 22 -8.02 8.74 15.66
CA ALA A 22 -7.72 7.70 14.69
C ALA A 22 -6.58 6.83 15.23
N GLN A 23 -6.89 5.77 15.97
CA GLN A 23 -5.90 4.77 16.40
C GLN A 23 -6.56 3.39 16.45
N ASN A 24 -6.10 2.48 15.59
CA ASN A 24 -6.26 1.03 15.76
C ASN A 24 -5.81 0.68 17.19
N LEU A 25 -6.75 0.32 18.07
CA LEU A 25 -6.47 0.03 19.46
C LEU A 25 -5.91 -1.40 19.61
N ILE A 26 -4.63 -1.58 19.29
CA ILE A 26 -3.81 -2.63 19.90
C ILE A 26 -3.20 -2.02 21.17
N LYS A 27 -3.56 -2.53 22.36
CA LYS A 27 -2.89 -2.19 23.62
C LYS A 27 -2.39 -3.45 24.32
N ASN A 28 -1.07 -3.67 24.34
CA ASN A 28 -0.22 -3.56 25.55
C ASN A 28 1.28 -3.66 25.14
N PRO A 29 2.13 -2.63 25.33
CA PRO A 29 3.51 -2.61 24.83
C PRO A 29 4.52 -3.52 25.57
N ARG A 30 4.07 -4.39 26.48
CA ARG A 30 4.97 -5.21 27.31
C ARG A 30 5.14 -6.65 26.86
N ASP A 31 4.39 -7.12 25.86
CA ASP A 31 4.48 -8.52 25.39
C ASP A 31 4.81 -8.68 23.88
N GLN A 32 5.04 -7.61 23.12
CA GLN A 32 5.42 -7.78 21.69
C GLN A 32 6.92 -7.97 21.52
N ASN A 33 7.38 -9.19 21.78
CA ASN A 33 8.54 -9.73 21.10
C ASN A 33 8.02 -10.49 19.88
N THR A 34 8.10 -9.84 18.70
CA THR A 34 7.83 -10.41 17.35
C THR A 34 6.52 -11.20 17.19
N GLU A 35 5.39 -10.59 16.83
CA GLU A 35 4.16 -11.38 16.63
C GLU A 35 3.41 -11.09 15.32
N HIS A 36 3.55 -12.03 14.38
CA HIS A 36 2.53 -12.28 13.38
C HIS A 36 1.17 -12.48 14.08
N THR A 37 0.19 -11.67 13.71
CA THR A 37 -1.18 -11.67 14.25
C THR A 37 -2.17 -12.14 13.19
N LEU A 38 -3.26 -12.79 13.63
CA LEU A 38 -4.41 -13.13 12.80
C LEU A 38 -5.39 -11.95 12.75
N LEU A 39 -5.87 -11.59 11.57
CA LEU A 39 -6.74 -10.44 11.36
C LEU A 39 -7.90 -10.75 10.40
N ILE A 40 -8.97 -9.98 10.49
CA ILE A 40 -10.13 -10.04 9.59
C ILE A 40 -9.70 -9.42 8.26
N ASN A 41 -9.57 -10.23 7.22
CA ASN A 41 -9.03 -9.82 5.93
C ASN A 41 -10.09 -9.25 4.98
N GLU A 42 -11.24 -9.92 4.90
CA GLU A 42 -12.27 -9.57 3.93
C GLU A 42 -13.64 -10.02 4.48
N VAL A 43 -14.67 -9.20 4.27
CA VAL A 43 -16.05 -9.51 4.66
C VAL A 43 -16.96 -9.15 3.51
N ASN A 44 -17.80 -10.10 3.09
CA ASN A 44 -18.94 -9.85 2.25
C ASN A 44 -20.19 -10.31 3.03
N ALA A 45 -21.01 -9.35 3.45
CA ALA A 45 -22.23 -9.60 4.22
C ALA A 45 -23.50 -9.33 3.40
N ASP A 46 -23.41 -8.56 2.32
CA ASP A 46 -24.54 -8.22 1.44
C ASP A 46 -24.20 -8.63 0.00
N THR A 47 -24.75 -9.76 -0.48
CA THR A 47 -24.58 -10.18 -1.89
C THR A 47 -25.86 -9.88 -2.68
N PRO A 48 -25.77 -9.58 -3.98
CA PRO A 48 -26.95 -9.32 -4.79
C PRO A 48 -28.03 -10.40 -4.72
N GLY A 49 -29.23 -10.00 -4.31
CA GLY A 49 -30.40 -10.87 -4.30
C GLY A 49 -30.62 -11.60 -2.96
N MET A 50 -30.23 -12.88 -2.87
CA MET A 50 -30.64 -13.79 -1.78
C MET A 50 -29.49 -14.18 -0.82
N ASP A 51 -28.46 -13.35 -0.67
CA ASP A 51 -27.33 -13.57 0.26
C ASP A 51 -26.79 -15.01 0.19
N THR A 52 -26.34 -15.38 -1.01
CA THR A 52 -25.97 -16.79 -1.29
C THR A 52 -24.48 -17.06 -1.25
N SER A 53 -23.66 -16.02 -1.14
CA SER A 53 -22.19 -16.07 -1.20
C SER A 53 -21.49 -15.29 -0.09
N GLU A 54 -22.17 -15.00 1.04
CA GLU A 54 -21.56 -14.27 2.15
C GLU A 54 -20.33 -15.00 2.72
N PHE A 55 -19.33 -14.25 3.18
CA PHE A 55 -18.16 -14.80 3.85
C PHE A 55 -17.43 -13.82 4.78
N VAL A 56 -16.61 -14.40 5.65
CA VAL A 56 -15.54 -13.75 6.40
C VAL A 56 -14.24 -14.50 6.11
N GLU A 57 -13.23 -13.77 5.66
CA GLU A 57 -11.89 -14.27 5.53
C GLU A 57 -10.99 -13.73 6.63
N LEU A 58 -10.14 -14.59 7.18
CA LEU A 58 -9.07 -14.22 8.10
C LEU A 58 -7.72 -14.37 7.39
N TYR A 59 -6.78 -13.49 7.71
CA TYR A 59 -5.41 -13.55 7.22
C TYR A 59 -4.42 -13.54 8.38
N HIS A 60 -3.48 -14.47 8.35
CA HIS A 60 -2.34 -14.48 9.26
C HIS A 60 -1.18 -13.71 8.63
N THR A 61 -0.74 -12.64 9.29
CA THR A 61 0.27 -11.70 8.77
C THR A 61 1.65 -12.30 8.48
N SER A 62 1.90 -13.56 8.87
CA SER A 62 3.09 -14.29 8.41
C SER A 62 3.01 -14.71 6.94
N GLY A 63 1.84 -14.68 6.32
CA GLY A 63 1.63 -15.20 4.97
C GLY A 63 1.86 -16.71 4.85
N ARG A 64 1.76 -17.46 5.95
CA ARG A 64 2.08 -18.90 6.04
C ARG A 64 1.00 -19.64 6.83
N THR A 65 1.02 -20.97 6.76
CA THR A 65 0.17 -21.82 7.59
C THR A 65 0.36 -21.53 9.08
N ALA A 66 -0.74 -21.24 9.75
CA ALA A 66 -0.80 -20.90 11.17
C ALA A 66 -1.97 -21.64 11.83
N ARG A 67 -1.75 -22.12 13.06
CA ARG A 67 -2.79 -22.77 13.85
C ARG A 67 -3.70 -21.72 14.47
N LEU A 68 -5.01 -21.98 14.44
CA LEU A 68 -6.02 -21.07 14.98
C LEU A 68 -6.52 -21.49 16.37
N ASP A 69 -5.72 -22.31 17.06
CA ASP A 69 -6.04 -22.78 18.41
C ASP A 69 -6.15 -21.61 19.39
N GLY A 70 -7.28 -21.53 20.10
CA GLY A 70 -7.56 -20.45 21.06
C GLY A 70 -8.21 -19.21 20.45
N TYR A 71 -8.41 -19.17 19.13
CA TYR A 71 -9.16 -18.11 18.47
C TYR A 71 -10.66 -18.41 18.38
N TYR A 72 -11.47 -17.35 18.48
CA TYR A 72 -12.91 -17.38 18.32
C TYR A 72 -13.35 -16.27 17.36
N LEU A 73 -14.19 -16.63 16.38
CA LEU A 73 -14.85 -15.68 15.50
C LEU A 73 -16.29 -15.46 15.99
N VAL A 74 -16.64 -14.23 16.33
CA VAL A 74 -17.91 -13.88 16.95
C VAL A 74 -18.62 -12.82 16.13
N PHE A 75 -19.90 -13.04 15.88
CA PHE A 75 -20.76 -12.13 15.13
C PHE A 75 -21.78 -11.51 16.08
N TYR A 76 -21.86 -10.18 16.10
CA TYR A 76 -22.73 -9.39 16.96
C TYR A 76 -23.81 -8.69 16.16
N ASN A 77 -25.04 -8.74 16.69
CA ASN A 77 -26.15 -8.00 16.14
C ASN A 77 -26.18 -6.59 16.76
N GLY A 78 -26.21 -5.52 15.95
CA GLY A 78 -26.24 -4.14 16.44
C GLY A 78 -27.58 -3.74 17.04
N ASN A 79 -28.66 -4.41 16.67
CA ASN A 79 -29.94 -4.35 17.37
C ASN A 79 -29.94 -5.25 18.63
N GLY A 80 -29.28 -4.77 19.67
CA GLY A 80 -29.19 -5.44 20.98
C GLY A 80 -27.77 -5.68 21.47
N ASN A 81 -26.77 -5.51 20.59
CA ASN A 81 -25.34 -5.64 20.89
C ASN A 81 -24.95 -7.01 21.47
N ARG A 82 -25.59 -8.07 20.95
CA ARG A 82 -25.42 -9.44 21.43
C ARG A 82 -24.87 -10.34 20.35
N ALA A 83 -24.02 -11.29 20.77
CA ALA A 83 -23.49 -12.29 19.86
C ALA A 83 -24.63 -13.18 19.34
N TYR A 84 -24.79 -13.31 18.03
CA TYR A 84 -25.76 -14.22 17.43
C TYR A 84 -25.11 -15.47 16.84
N LYS A 85 -23.79 -15.45 16.65
CA LYS A 85 -23.02 -16.61 16.18
C LYS A 85 -21.63 -16.60 16.82
N VAL A 86 -21.15 -17.76 17.26
CA VAL A 86 -19.79 -17.94 17.79
C VAL A 86 -19.17 -19.19 17.17
N LEU A 87 -18.00 -19.05 16.57
CA LEU A 87 -17.22 -20.15 16.00
C LEU A 87 -15.91 -20.30 16.76
N ASN A 88 -15.69 -21.47 17.34
CA ASN A 88 -14.40 -21.85 17.91
C ASN A 88 -13.49 -22.37 16.79
N LEU A 89 -12.32 -21.77 16.61
CA LEU A 89 -11.37 -22.12 15.55
C LEU A 89 -10.34 -23.19 15.98
N GLN A 90 -10.54 -23.81 17.15
CA GLN A 90 -9.70 -24.90 17.63
C GLN A 90 -9.59 -26.05 16.61
N GLY A 91 -8.37 -26.52 16.40
CA GLY A 91 -8.03 -27.57 15.43
C GLY A 91 -8.06 -27.10 13.98
N LYS A 92 -8.30 -25.82 13.72
CA LYS A 92 -8.24 -25.24 12.37
C LYS A 92 -6.86 -24.64 12.09
N VAL A 93 -6.52 -24.60 10.82
CA VAL A 93 -5.27 -24.02 10.30
C VAL A 93 -5.60 -23.15 9.09
N THR A 94 -4.88 -22.04 8.93
CA THR A 94 -4.88 -21.29 7.67
C THR A 94 -4.29 -22.15 6.55
N ASN A 95 -4.53 -21.77 5.29
CA ASN A 95 -3.88 -22.40 4.15
C ASN A 95 -2.37 -22.08 4.10
N GLY A 96 -1.67 -22.57 3.07
CA GLY A 96 -0.23 -22.34 2.86
C GLY A 96 0.17 -20.85 2.81
N GLN A 97 -0.80 -19.97 2.55
CA GLN A 97 -0.62 -18.53 2.34
C GLN A 97 -1.07 -17.69 3.53
N GLY A 98 -1.62 -18.30 4.58
CA GLY A 98 -2.15 -17.58 5.73
C GLY A 98 -3.64 -17.22 5.66
N PHE A 99 -4.39 -17.57 4.60
CA PHE A 99 -5.83 -17.31 4.52
C PHE A 99 -6.67 -18.39 5.21
N PHE A 100 -7.80 -18.01 5.79
CA PHE A 100 -8.80 -18.90 6.36
C PHE A 100 -10.21 -18.39 6.12
N LEU A 101 -10.99 -19.13 5.32
CA LEU A 101 -12.31 -18.70 4.85
C LEU A 101 -13.45 -19.37 5.63
N VAL A 102 -14.42 -18.57 6.07
CA VAL A 102 -15.69 -18.98 6.69
C VAL A 102 -16.82 -18.37 5.86
N GLY A 103 -17.79 -19.15 5.39
CA GLY A 103 -18.83 -18.55 4.53
C GLY A 103 -19.88 -19.52 4.01
N SER A 104 -20.65 -19.05 3.05
CA SER A 104 -21.65 -19.83 2.33
C SER A 104 -21.00 -20.97 1.50
N PRO A 105 -21.74 -22.06 1.18
CA PRO A 105 -21.19 -23.16 0.40
C PRO A 105 -20.66 -22.77 -0.99
N SER A 106 -21.17 -21.69 -1.59
CA SER A 106 -20.77 -21.23 -2.93
C SER A 106 -19.34 -20.71 -3.00
N VAL A 107 -18.76 -20.25 -1.88
CA VAL A 107 -17.38 -19.73 -1.82
C VAL A 107 -16.35 -20.79 -1.40
N ASN A 108 -16.76 -22.06 -1.28
CA ASN A 108 -15.90 -23.18 -0.89
C ASN A 108 -15.03 -22.94 0.38
N PRO A 109 -15.65 -22.61 1.53
CA PRO A 109 -14.93 -22.20 2.73
C PRO A 109 -14.42 -23.39 3.56
N ALA A 110 -13.46 -23.14 4.46
CA ALA A 110 -12.96 -24.11 5.43
C ALA A 110 -13.97 -24.40 6.56
N ILE A 111 -14.85 -23.43 6.86
CA ILE A 111 -16.04 -23.60 7.69
C ILE A 111 -17.26 -23.13 6.89
N VAL A 112 -18.15 -24.06 6.59
CA VAL A 112 -19.41 -23.76 5.91
C VAL A 112 -20.44 -23.28 6.94
N ILE A 113 -21.01 -22.10 6.68
CA ILE A 113 -22.20 -21.59 7.37
C ILE A 113 -23.39 -21.58 6.39
N PRO A 114 -24.64 -21.70 6.86
CA PRO A 114 -25.81 -21.55 6.01
C PRO A 114 -25.84 -20.17 5.33
N LYS A 115 -26.50 -20.09 4.17
CA LYS A 115 -26.81 -18.81 3.52
C LYS A 115 -27.63 -17.90 4.44
N ASN A 116 -27.53 -16.58 4.26
CA ASN A 116 -28.16 -15.54 5.09
C ASN A 116 -27.75 -15.65 6.58
N THR A 117 -26.51 -16.09 6.87
CA THR A 117 -26.02 -16.18 8.26
C THR A 117 -25.33 -14.89 8.69
N ILE A 118 -24.60 -14.23 7.80
CA ILE A 118 -23.92 -12.97 8.09
C ILE A 118 -24.96 -11.88 7.88
N GLN A 119 -25.20 -11.06 8.89
CA GLN A 119 -26.22 -10.04 8.79
C GLN A 119 -25.62 -8.78 8.15
N ASN A 120 -26.36 -8.15 7.24
CA ASN A 120 -25.92 -7.02 6.40
C ASN A 120 -25.71 -5.73 7.24
N GLY A 121 -26.08 -5.76 8.53
CA GLY A 121 -25.79 -4.70 9.47
C GLY A 121 -26.93 -3.71 9.73
N PRO A 122 -26.70 -2.75 10.66
CA PRO A 122 -25.41 -2.44 11.27
C PRO A 122 -25.01 -3.48 12.33
N ASP A 123 -23.93 -4.22 12.10
CA ASP A 123 -23.51 -5.39 12.88
C ASP A 123 -21.98 -5.40 13.03
N ALA A 124 -21.43 -6.42 13.71
CA ALA A 124 -19.98 -6.54 13.83
C ALA A 124 -19.48 -7.98 13.81
N ILE A 125 -18.27 -8.15 13.30
CA ILE A 125 -17.49 -9.37 13.36
C ILE A 125 -16.26 -9.08 14.20
N ALA A 126 -16.01 -9.92 15.20
CA ALA A 126 -14.90 -9.76 16.12
C ALA A 126 -14.12 -11.07 16.24
N LEU A 127 -12.80 -10.94 16.18
CA LEU A 127 -11.84 -12.00 16.43
C LEU A 127 -11.33 -11.87 17.85
N TYR A 128 -11.45 -12.94 18.63
CA TYR A 128 -10.95 -13.01 20.00
C TYR A 128 -9.90 -14.10 20.16
N TYR A 129 -9.02 -13.94 21.15
CA TYR A 129 -8.04 -14.94 21.55
C TYR A 129 -8.10 -15.23 23.06
N GLY A 130 -7.84 -16.48 23.42
CA GLY A 130 -7.68 -16.93 24.81
C GLY A 130 -8.95 -17.52 25.44
N LYS A 131 -8.87 -17.79 26.76
CA LYS A 131 -9.86 -18.57 27.53
C LYS A 131 -11.13 -17.80 27.92
N GLY A 132 -11.69 -17.00 27.01
CA GLY A 132 -12.98 -16.33 27.22
C GLY A 132 -14.15 -17.31 27.16
N ASN A 133 -15.23 -17.02 27.90
CA ASN A 133 -16.50 -17.77 27.79
C ASN A 133 -17.34 -17.21 26.63
N TYR A 134 -16.81 -17.31 25.41
CA TYR A 134 -17.47 -16.80 24.21
C TYR A 134 -18.63 -17.73 23.82
N LYS A 135 -19.85 -17.18 23.75
CA LYS A 135 -21.07 -17.94 23.45
C LYS A 135 -22.13 -17.04 22.84
N GLU A 136 -23.04 -17.63 22.08
CA GLU A 136 -24.23 -16.94 21.58
C GLU A 136 -25.04 -16.33 22.74
N GLY A 137 -25.58 -15.14 22.52
CA GLY A 137 -26.30 -14.33 23.50
C GLY A 137 -25.43 -13.52 24.46
N MET A 138 -24.10 -13.65 24.42
CA MET A 138 -23.22 -12.81 25.25
C MET A 138 -23.26 -11.33 24.83
N ASP A 139 -23.07 -10.44 25.79
CA ASP A 139 -22.91 -9.02 25.52
C ASP A 139 -21.55 -8.74 24.83
N VAL A 140 -21.49 -7.69 24.02
CA VAL A 140 -20.25 -7.24 23.37
C VAL A 140 -19.16 -6.87 24.39
N THR A 141 -17.91 -7.23 24.12
CA THR A 141 -16.78 -7.05 25.05
C THR A 141 -15.49 -6.73 24.31
N SER A 142 -14.62 -5.91 24.87
CA SER A 142 -13.26 -5.70 24.35
C SER A 142 -12.24 -6.66 24.97
N ARG A 143 -12.65 -7.47 25.95
CA ARG A 143 -11.74 -8.40 26.64
C ARG A 143 -11.35 -9.56 25.72
N GLY A 144 -10.06 -9.71 25.49
CA GLY A 144 -9.49 -10.75 24.62
C GLY A 144 -9.68 -10.45 23.13
N LEU A 145 -10.11 -9.22 22.79
CA LEU A 145 -10.29 -8.79 21.41
C LEU A 145 -8.92 -8.70 20.72
N VAL A 146 -8.83 -9.30 19.53
CA VAL A 146 -7.64 -9.26 18.66
C VAL A 146 -7.88 -8.27 17.52
N ASP A 147 -9.02 -8.39 16.85
CA ASP A 147 -9.38 -7.57 15.70
C ASP A 147 -10.91 -7.53 15.55
N ALA A 148 -11.44 -6.49 14.90
CA ALA A 148 -12.87 -6.34 14.66
C ALA A 148 -13.18 -5.47 13.45
N LEU A 149 -14.33 -5.76 12.84
CA LEU A 149 -14.98 -4.92 11.85
C LEU A 149 -16.42 -4.69 12.30
N VAL A 150 -16.84 -3.42 12.35
CA VAL A 150 -18.25 -3.05 12.48
C VAL A 150 -18.68 -2.57 11.10
N HIS A 151 -19.72 -3.18 10.52
CA HIS A 151 -20.15 -2.94 9.14
C HIS A 151 -21.65 -2.59 9.08
N LYS A 152 -22.07 -2.00 7.96
CA LYS A 152 -23.46 -1.61 7.67
C LYS A 152 -23.70 -1.54 6.16
N THR A 153 -24.91 -1.83 5.71
CA THR A 153 -25.33 -1.60 4.31
C THR A 153 -25.95 -0.22 4.08
N LYS A 154 -26.54 0.41 5.12
CA LYS A 154 -27.22 1.70 4.97
C LYS A 154 -26.42 2.82 5.61
N LYS A 155 -26.18 3.89 4.83
CA LYS A 155 -25.39 5.05 5.27
C LYS A 155 -25.84 5.65 6.60
N MET A 156 -27.15 5.71 6.84
CA MET A 156 -27.75 6.32 8.03
C MET A 156 -27.77 5.42 9.28
N ASP A 157 -27.48 4.13 9.13
CA ASP A 157 -27.52 3.18 10.23
C ASP A 157 -26.32 3.40 11.18
N ARG A 158 -26.57 3.19 12.48
CA ARG A 158 -25.60 3.40 13.56
C ARG A 158 -25.46 2.15 14.41
N ALA A 159 -24.24 1.87 14.85
CA ALA A 159 -23.91 0.83 15.83
C ALA A 159 -23.05 1.39 16.96
N ASP A 160 -23.51 2.46 17.60
CA ASP A 160 -22.70 3.26 18.55
C ASP A 160 -22.06 2.42 19.67
N THR A 161 -22.76 1.39 20.16
CA THR A 161 -22.22 0.49 21.20
C THR A 161 -21.19 -0.49 20.65
N LEU A 162 -21.41 -1.09 19.46
CA LEU A 162 -20.43 -1.97 18.83
C LEU A 162 -19.17 -1.19 18.48
N VAL A 163 -19.31 -0.01 17.86
CA VAL A 163 -18.20 0.91 17.57
C VAL A 163 -17.42 1.25 18.84
N ARG A 164 -18.11 1.71 19.89
CA ARG A 164 -17.42 2.11 21.14
C ARG A 164 -16.62 0.98 21.78
N VAL A 165 -17.09 -0.27 21.68
CA VAL A 165 -16.47 -1.41 22.35
C VAL A 165 -15.44 -2.12 21.48
N LEU A 166 -15.72 -2.32 20.19
CA LEU A 166 -14.92 -3.14 19.27
C LEU A 166 -13.97 -2.29 18.41
N THR A 167 -14.43 -1.14 17.93
CA THR A 167 -13.66 -0.25 17.03
C THR A 167 -13.67 1.20 17.49
N PRO A 168 -13.28 1.49 18.75
CA PRO A 168 -13.34 2.84 19.32
C PRO A 168 -12.60 3.87 18.45
N GLY A 169 -13.28 4.97 18.15
CA GLY A 169 -12.74 6.04 17.30
C GLY A 169 -12.99 5.86 15.80
N ARG A 170 -13.69 4.81 15.37
CA ARG A 170 -14.04 4.54 13.96
C ARG A 170 -15.54 4.45 13.76
N ASP A 171 -16.03 4.91 12.61
CA ASP A 171 -17.41 4.65 12.22
C ASP A 171 -17.60 3.21 11.70
N ALA A 172 -18.83 2.71 11.75
CA ALA A 172 -19.19 1.46 11.08
C ALA A 172 -18.95 1.60 9.57
N PHE A 173 -18.26 0.63 8.99
CA PHE A 173 -17.87 0.63 7.59
C PHE A 173 -19.06 0.37 6.68
N LEU A 174 -19.22 1.16 5.62
CA LEU A 174 -20.33 1.03 4.69
C LEU A 174 -19.95 0.01 3.59
N GLU A 175 -20.64 -1.12 3.55
CA GLU A 175 -20.69 -2.00 2.38
C GLU A 175 -21.65 -1.36 1.38
N ASP A 176 -21.10 -0.64 0.42
CA ASP A 176 -21.87 0.24 -0.47
C ASP A 176 -22.38 -0.54 -1.68
N SER A 177 -23.64 -0.97 -1.64
CA SER A 177 -24.31 -1.64 -2.76
C SER A 177 -24.47 -0.79 -4.03
N THR A 178 -24.07 0.49 -4.00
CA THR A 178 -23.97 1.32 -5.21
C THR A 178 -22.58 1.34 -5.82
N PHE A 179 -21.59 0.74 -5.14
CA PHE A 179 -20.21 0.64 -5.61
C PHE A 179 -20.13 -0.14 -6.93
N ARG A 180 -20.86 -1.27 -7.03
CA ARG A 180 -20.92 -2.10 -8.22
C ARG A 180 -22.34 -2.59 -8.50
N THR A 181 -22.58 -2.94 -9.77
CA THR A 181 -23.84 -3.58 -10.18
C THR A 181 -23.84 -5.08 -9.97
N THR A 182 -22.66 -5.66 -9.74
CA THR A 182 -22.47 -7.05 -9.34
C THR A 182 -22.37 -7.08 -7.81
N ASP A 183 -21.28 -7.57 -7.27
CA ASP A 183 -21.07 -7.80 -5.84
C ASP A 183 -19.83 -7.04 -5.37
N GLU A 184 -19.82 -6.67 -4.10
CA GLU A 184 -18.73 -5.98 -3.44
C GLU A 184 -18.40 -6.66 -2.10
N SER A 185 -17.22 -6.36 -1.57
CA SER A 185 -16.81 -6.79 -0.24
C SER A 185 -16.07 -5.66 0.46
N ILE A 186 -16.00 -5.74 1.78
CA ILE A 186 -15.11 -4.93 2.60
C ILE A 186 -13.78 -5.67 2.72
N GLU A 187 -12.77 -5.22 2.00
CA GLU A 187 -11.43 -5.83 2.00
C GLU A 187 -10.42 -4.99 2.78
N ARG A 188 -9.47 -5.66 3.42
CA ARG A 188 -8.40 -5.05 4.21
C ARG A 188 -7.16 -4.85 3.35
N CYS A 189 -6.66 -3.62 3.34
CA CYS A 189 -5.52 -3.22 2.54
C CYS A 189 -4.44 -2.57 3.40
N ARG A 190 -3.18 -2.68 2.95
CA ARG A 190 -2.05 -2.03 3.59
C ARG A 190 -1.87 -0.64 3.00
N GLY A 191 -2.05 0.38 3.82
CA GLY A 191 -1.82 1.78 3.53
C GLY A 191 -0.36 2.09 3.22
N ALA A 192 -0.10 3.29 2.66
CA ALA A 192 1.24 3.77 2.35
C ALA A 192 2.17 3.85 3.58
N ASP A 193 1.58 4.03 4.77
CA ASP A 193 2.23 4.07 6.08
C ASP A 193 2.31 2.68 6.75
N SER A 194 2.06 1.61 5.99
CA SER A 194 1.93 0.24 6.49
C SER A 194 0.77 0.00 7.46
N GLN A 195 -0.17 0.92 7.63
CA GLN A 195 -1.37 0.66 8.43
C GLN A 195 -2.41 -0.15 7.66
N TRP A 196 -3.12 -1.03 8.36
CA TRP A 196 -4.25 -1.72 7.77
C TRP A 196 -5.49 -0.82 7.75
N ILE A 197 -6.01 -0.62 6.54
CA ILE A 197 -7.25 0.12 6.23
C ILE A 197 -8.28 -0.83 5.61
N PHE A 198 -9.55 -0.48 5.67
CA PHE A 198 -10.61 -1.18 4.95
C PHE A 198 -11.07 -0.34 3.75
N GLN A 199 -11.41 -1.01 2.66
CA GLN A 199 -12.04 -0.40 1.49
C GLN A 199 -13.16 -1.31 0.96
N VAL A 200 -14.09 -0.74 0.18
CA VAL A 200 -15.03 -1.54 -0.61
C VAL A 200 -14.32 -1.94 -1.90
N ALA A 201 -14.41 -3.20 -2.30
CA ALA A 201 -13.78 -3.72 -3.52
C ALA A 201 -14.52 -4.94 -4.10
N VAL A 202 -13.90 -5.59 -5.08
CA VAL A 202 -14.40 -6.83 -5.68
C VAL A 202 -14.14 -8.00 -4.72
N PRO A 203 -15.09 -8.92 -4.50
CA PRO A 203 -14.86 -10.07 -3.64
C PRO A 203 -13.68 -10.96 -4.11
N THR A 204 -12.72 -11.23 -3.22
CA THR A 204 -11.48 -12.00 -3.49
C THR A 204 -11.26 -13.20 -2.56
N PRO A 205 -12.29 -14.02 -2.23
CA PRO A 205 -12.16 -15.08 -1.24
C PRO A 205 -11.06 -16.10 -1.60
N GLY A 206 -10.12 -16.29 -0.68
CA GLY A 206 -8.98 -17.20 -0.80
C GLY A 206 -7.81 -16.66 -1.62
N THR A 207 -7.83 -15.38 -1.99
CA THR A 207 -6.81 -14.73 -2.83
C THR A 207 -6.39 -13.38 -2.24
N ASP A 208 -5.34 -12.77 -2.81
CA ASP A 208 -4.87 -11.46 -2.34
C ASP A 208 -5.92 -10.38 -2.69
N ASN A 209 -6.26 -9.51 -1.71
CA ASN A 209 -7.18 -8.38 -1.88
C ASN A 209 -6.74 -7.42 -2.99
N HIS A 210 -7.70 -6.83 -3.69
CA HIS A 210 -7.47 -5.91 -4.81
C HIS A 210 -7.29 -4.47 -4.31
N CYS A 211 -6.22 -4.26 -3.55
CA CYS A 211 -5.96 -3.01 -2.88
C CYS A 211 -5.66 -1.86 -3.85
N ILE A 212 -6.41 -0.78 -3.77
CA ILE A 212 -6.13 0.47 -4.48
C ILE A 212 -5.98 1.57 -3.42
N LEU A 213 -4.79 2.17 -3.29
CA LEU A 213 -4.63 3.26 -2.33
C LEU A 213 -5.44 4.47 -2.77
N THR A 214 -6.49 4.80 -2.02
CA THR A 214 -7.35 5.96 -2.29
C THR A 214 -6.57 7.28 -2.24
N SER A 215 -5.49 7.36 -1.45
CA SER A 215 -4.58 8.51 -1.44
C SER A 215 -3.80 8.67 -2.75
N GLN A 216 -3.53 7.58 -3.47
CA GLN A 216 -2.91 7.62 -4.79
C GLN A 216 -3.93 7.85 -5.92
N LEU A 217 -5.19 7.44 -5.75
CA LEU A 217 -6.27 7.84 -6.64
C LEU A 217 -6.58 9.34 -6.58
N ASN A 218 -6.36 9.98 -5.43
CA ASN A 218 -6.49 11.44 -5.31
C ASN A 218 -5.34 12.20 -6.00
N ALA A 219 -4.14 11.61 -6.08
CA ALA A 219 -2.99 12.19 -6.78
C ALA A 219 -3.01 11.88 -8.30
N SER A 220 -3.35 10.64 -8.66
CA SER A 220 -3.48 10.12 -10.01
C SER A 220 -4.81 9.37 -10.12
N ALA A 221 -5.82 9.99 -10.72
CA ALA A 221 -7.17 9.44 -10.87
C ALA A 221 -7.23 8.11 -11.66
N VAL A 222 -6.10 7.63 -12.18
CA VAL A 222 -5.97 6.45 -13.03
C VAL A 222 -4.50 6.00 -13.10
N LEU A 223 -4.26 4.69 -13.24
CA LEU A 223 -2.97 4.03 -13.42
C LEU A 223 -2.96 3.22 -14.71
N ILE A 224 -1.76 2.97 -15.25
CA ILE A 224 -1.57 2.02 -16.36
C ILE A 224 -1.61 0.60 -15.77
N SER A 225 -2.64 -0.18 -16.11
CA SER A 225 -2.82 -1.54 -15.60
C SER A 225 -2.08 -2.57 -16.45
N GLU A 226 -2.31 -2.54 -17.76
CA GLU A 226 -1.82 -3.53 -18.69
C GLU A 226 -1.48 -2.87 -20.02
N VAL A 227 -0.35 -3.26 -20.60
CA VAL A 227 0.05 -2.82 -21.93
C VAL A 227 0.28 -4.06 -22.78
N HIS A 228 -0.40 -4.13 -23.91
CA HIS A 228 -0.25 -5.22 -24.86
C HIS A 228 0.06 -4.68 -26.24
N THR A 229 1.24 -5.01 -26.73
CA THR A 229 1.78 -4.62 -28.03
C THR A 229 1.51 -5.73 -29.04
N ALA A 230 0.84 -5.41 -30.16
CA ALA A 230 0.48 -6.41 -31.15
C ALA A 230 1.73 -7.10 -31.76
N SER A 231 1.76 -8.43 -31.68
CA SER A 231 2.87 -9.26 -32.16
C SER A 231 2.63 -9.90 -33.54
N SER A 232 1.39 -9.87 -34.02
CA SER A 232 0.99 -10.42 -35.32
C SER A 232 -0.26 -9.71 -35.85
N ALA A 233 -0.60 -9.93 -37.13
CA ALA A 233 -1.79 -9.36 -37.75
C ALA A 233 -3.12 -9.89 -37.16
N GLU A 234 -3.09 -10.99 -36.42
CA GLU A 234 -4.28 -11.55 -35.75
C GLU A 234 -4.43 -11.10 -34.29
N ASP A 235 -3.41 -10.44 -33.77
CA ASP A 235 -3.33 -9.90 -32.41
C ASP A 235 -3.78 -8.43 -32.42
N PHE A 236 -4.34 -7.93 -31.32
CA PHE A 236 -4.73 -6.53 -31.23
C PHE A 236 -4.03 -5.86 -30.05
N GLU A 237 -3.44 -4.70 -30.31
CA GLU A 237 -2.80 -3.89 -29.27
C GLU A 237 -3.83 -3.27 -28.33
N PHE A 238 -3.47 -3.08 -27.07
CA PHE A 238 -4.28 -2.30 -26.13
C PHE A 238 -3.45 -1.71 -24.99
N ILE A 239 -4.02 -0.69 -24.36
CA ILE A 239 -3.61 -0.20 -23.05
C ILE A 239 -4.85 -0.26 -22.16
N GLU A 240 -4.76 -0.98 -21.06
CA GLU A 240 -5.79 -0.98 -20.04
C GLU A 240 -5.39 -0.08 -18.89
N LEU A 241 -6.33 0.75 -18.47
CA LEU A 241 -6.18 1.65 -17.33
C LEU A 241 -7.00 1.14 -16.15
N GLN A 242 -6.49 1.37 -14.94
CA GLN A 242 -7.20 1.09 -13.69
C GLN A 242 -7.38 2.39 -12.91
N GLY A 243 -8.63 2.72 -12.58
CA GLY A 243 -9.00 3.89 -11.79
C GLY A 243 -10.14 3.56 -10.82
N PRO A 244 -10.77 4.59 -10.22
CA PRO A 244 -11.91 4.39 -9.34
C PRO A 244 -13.06 3.74 -10.11
N HIS A 245 -13.86 2.93 -9.42
CA HIS A 245 -14.97 2.17 -10.00
C HIS A 245 -16.06 3.10 -10.56
N SER A 246 -16.63 2.73 -11.71
CA SER A 246 -17.77 3.45 -12.31
C SER A 246 -17.60 4.97 -12.39
N THR A 247 -16.37 5.46 -12.55
CA THR A 247 -16.02 6.87 -12.42
C THR A 247 -15.73 7.47 -13.79
N MET A 248 -16.24 8.68 -14.00
CA MET A 248 -15.96 9.43 -15.21
C MET A 248 -14.53 9.99 -15.16
N LEU A 249 -13.70 9.55 -16.10
CA LEU A 249 -12.36 10.09 -16.33
C LEU A 249 -12.43 11.32 -17.23
N ARG A 250 -11.70 12.36 -16.83
CA ARG A 250 -11.55 13.64 -17.53
C ARG A 250 -10.16 14.20 -17.27
N ASP A 251 -9.73 15.12 -18.13
CA ASP A 251 -8.46 15.85 -17.99
C ASP A 251 -7.25 14.92 -17.85
N ILE A 252 -7.26 13.79 -18.57
CA ILE A 252 -6.16 12.83 -18.64
C ILE A 252 -5.71 12.71 -20.09
N VAL A 253 -4.41 12.68 -20.32
CA VAL A 253 -3.79 12.52 -21.63
C VAL A 253 -2.91 11.29 -21.62
N LEU A 254 -3.14 10.39 -22.56
CA LEU A 254 -2.23 9.29 -22.87
C LEU A 254 -1.14 9.80 -23.82
N VAL A 255 0.12 9.58 -23.47
CA VAL A 255 1.29 10.01 -24.23
C VAL A 255 2.19 8.80 -24.47
N LEU A 256 2.53 8.52 -25.73
CA LEU A 256 3.49 7.49 -26.10
C LEU A 256 4.78 8.11 -26.63
N ILE A 257 5.90 7.56 -26.16
CA ILE A 257 7.19 8.21 -26.23
C ILE A 257 8.22 7.19 -26.74
N ASP A 258 9.03 7.62 -27.71
CA ASP A 258 10.15 6.82 -28.20
C ASP A 258 11.24 6.77 -27.13
N GLY A 259 11.63 5.57 -26.74
CA GLY A 259 12.54 5.38 -25.61
C GLY A 259 13.98 5.80 -25.88
N ARG A 260 14.34 6.07 -27.15
CA ARG A 260 15.69 6.46 -27.58
C ARG A 260 15.76 7.95 -27.83
N THR A 261 14.84 8.47 -28.63
CA THR A 261 14.86 9.88 -29.02
C THR A 261 14.21 10.77 -27.98
N LYS A 262 13.36 10.19 -27.10
CA LYS A 262 12.50 10.87 -26.13
C LYS A 262 11.38 11.68 -26.77
N ASP A 263 11.16 11.47 -28.06
CA ASP A 263 10.13 12.17 -28.81
C ASP A 263 8.77 11.58 -28.53
N ILE A 264 7.81 12.47 -28.30
CA ILE A 264 6.39 12.11 -28.29
C ILE A 264 5.98 11.74 -29.72
N TYR A 265 5.47 10.52 -29.91
CA TYR A 265 5.01 10.05 -31.22
C TYR A 265 3.49 9.84 -31.29
N PHE A 266 2.80 9.79 -30.15
CA PHE A 266 1.34 9.67 -30.10
C PHE A 266 0.79 10.32 -28.84
N THR A 267 -0.38 10.94 -28.96
CA THR A 267 -1.12 11.55 -27.87
C THR A 267 -2.62 11.39 -28.09
N MET A 268 -3.38 11.14 -27.02
CA MET A 268 -4.84 11.21 -27.07
C MET A 268 -5.42 11.63 -25.71
N ASP A 269 -6.56 12.32 -25.72
CA ASP A 269 -7.31 12.59 -24.51
C ASP A 269 -8.01 11.30 -24.06
N VAL A 270 -7.89 10.98 -22.78
CA VAL A 270 -8.55 9.84 -22.13
C VAL A 270 -9.81 10.35 -21.45
N TYR A 271 -10.94 9.83 -21.89
CA TYR A 271 -12.25 10.16 -21.35
C TYR A 271 -13.15 8.92 -21.36
N GLY A 272 -14.27 9.00 -20.66
CA GLY A 272 -15.22 7.91 -20.55
C GLY A 272 -15.43 7.49 -19.11
N LYS A 273 -16.19 6.42 -18.91
CA LYS A 273 -16.50 5.89 -17.59
C LYS A 273 -15.73 4.58 -17.42
N THR A 274 -14.98 4.44 -16.34
CA THR A 274 -14.43 3.13 -15.97
C THR A 274 -15.56 2.12 -15.73
N SER A 275 -15.26 0.84 -15.93
CA SER A 275 -16.17 -0.26 -15.65
C SER A 275 -16.51 -0.36 -14.16
N ALA A 276 -17.42 -1.26 -13.80
CA ALA A 276 -17.68 -1.59 -12.40
C ALA A 276 -16.41 -2.14 -11.69
N ASP A 277 -15.47 -2.71 -12.43
CA ASP A 277 -14.18 -3.18 -11.93
C ASP A 277 -13.11 -2.07 -11.89
N GLY A 278 -13.45 -0.85 -12.30
CA GLY A 278 -12.51 0.28 -12.34
C GLY A 278 -11.58 0.25 -13.55
N LEU A 279 -11.87 -0.59 -14.55
CA LEU A 279 -11.03 -0.75 -15.75
C LEU A 279 -11.52 0.12 -16.90
N LEU A 280 -10.61 0.60 -17.74
CA LEU A 280 -10.91 1.27 -19.00
C LEU A 280 -9.96 0.76 -20.09
N LEU A 281 -10.50 0.07 -21.09
CA LEU A 281 -9.74 -0.55 -22.17
C LEU A 281 -9.60 0.39 -23.38
N LEU A 282 -8.38 0.75 -23.73
CA LEU A 282 -8.04 1.55 -24.91
C LEU A 282 -7.44 0.64 -25.99
N GLY A 283 -7.91 0.74 -27.23
CA GLY A 283 -7.40 -0.09 -28.33
C GLY A 283 -8.00 0.26 -29.68
N PRO A 284 -7.69 -0.48 -30.76
CA PRO A 284 -8.24 -0.24 -32.09
C PRO A 284 -9.77 -0.38 -32.12
N ALA A 285 -10.47 0.47 -32.87
CA ALA A 285 -11.94 0.45 -32.95
C ALA A 285 -12.54 -0.87 -33.48
N GLN A 286 -11.76 -1.65 -34.25
CA GLN A 286 -12.18 -2.93 -34.86
C GLN A 286 -11.56 -4.15 -34.14
N SER A 287 -11.23 -4.01 -32.86
CA SER A 287 -10.67 -5.10 -32.05
C SER A 287 -11.65 -6.27 -31.88
N LYS A 288 -11.10 -7.46 -31.64
CA LYS A 288 -11.88 -8.68 -31.34
C LYS A 288 -12.61 -8.57 -29.99
N ALA A 289 -12.08 -7.79 -29.06
CA ALA A 289 -12.71 -7.46 -27.79
C ALA A 289 -13.32 -6.04 -27.85
N PRO A 290 -14.48 -5.78 -27.22
CA PRO A 290 -15.04 -4.44 -27.16
C PRO A 290 -14.10 -3.52 -26.36
N VAL A 291 -13.58 -2.48 -27.02
CA VAL A 291 -12.79 -1.41 -26.37
C VAL A 291 -13.71 -0.32 -25.85
N ASP A 292 -13.39 0.25 -24.70
CA ASP A 292 -14.16 1.34 -24.11
C ASP A 292 -13.86 2.68 -24.80
N LEU A 293 -12.60 2.89 -25.17
CA LEU A 293 -12.14 4.09 -25.85
C LEU A 293 -11.24 3.73 -27.05
N PRO A 294 -11.72 3.88 -28.29
CA PRO A 294 -10.94 3.51 -29.46
C PRO A 294 -9.79 4.49 -29.72
N PHE A 295 -8.67 3.97 -30.24
CA PHE A 295 -7.62 4.80 -30.82
C PHE A 295 -8.17 5.63 -31.99
N PRO A 296 -7.65 6.85 -32.23
CA PRO A 296 -8.10 7.69 -33.33
C PRO A 296 -8.00 7.00 -34.69
N GLU A 297 -9.01 7.14 -35.56
CA GLU A 297 -9.09 6.47 -36.87
C GLU A 297 -7.93 6.82 -37.82
N ASN A 298 -7.26 7.95 -37.60
CA ASN A 298 -6.12 8.42 -38.39
C ASN A 298 -4.76 7.94 -37.87
N SER A 299 -4.74 7.05 -36.86
CA SER A 299 -3.50 6.51 -36.30
C SER A 299 -2.90 5.41 -37.18
N THR A 300 -1.57 5.27 -37.17
CA THR A 300 -0.90 4.13 -37.81
C THR A 300 -1.04 2.91 -36.91
N HIS A 301 -1.61 1.81 -37.42
CA HIS A 301 -1.68 0.55 -36.69
C HIS A 301 -0.52 -0.38 -37.04
N PRO A 302 0.17 -0.98 -36.05
CA PRO A 302 0.00 -0.77 -34.62
C PRO A 302 0.55 0.59 -34.14
N VAL A 303 -0.13 1.20 -33.17
CA VAL A 303 0.23 2.45 -32.49
C VAL A 303 1.37 2.20 -31.49
N LEU A 304 1.27 1.13 -30.72
CA LEU A 304 2.32 0.65 -29.83
C LEU A 304 3.45 0.02 -30.63
N ARG A 305 4.68 0.37 -30.27
CA ARG A 305 5.89 -0.06 -30.97
C ARG A 305 6.67 -1.07 -30.17
N ASP A 306 7.43 -1.88 -30.89
CA ASP A 306 8.52 -2.68 -30.34
C ASP A 306 9.75 -1.78 -30.10
N GLY A 307 10.62 -2.20 -29.17
CA GLY A 307 11.80 -1.41 -28.79
C GLY A 307 11.63 -0.70 -27.44
N PRO A 308 12.64 0.06 -27.00
CA PRO A 308 12.50 0.91 -25.84
C PRO A 308 11.43 1.97 -26.15
N ASN A 309 10.32 1.93 -25.44
CA ASN A 309 9.22 2.88 -25.56
C ASN A 309 8.63 3.13 -24.17
N ALA A 310 7.87 4.20 -24.03
CA ALA A 310 7.16 4.50 -22.80
C ALA A 310 5.70 4.85 -23.04
N VAL A 311 4.87 4.42 -22.10
CA VAL A 311 3.47 4.80 -21.94
C VAL A 311 3.40 5.72 -20.73
N ALA A 312 2.85 6.93 -20.89
CA ALA A 312 2.71 7.89 -19.80
C ALA A 312 1.31 8.49 -19.77
N LEU A 313 0.81 8.73 -18.57
CA LEU A 313 -0.44 9.42 -18.30
C LEU A 313 -0.15 10.79 -17.69
N TYR A 314 -0.76 11.84 -18.23
CA TYR A 314 -0.63 13.20 -17.72
C TYR A 314 -2.00 13.78 -17.39
N ARG A 315 -2.05 14.68 -16.41
CA ARG A 315 -3.21 15.55 -16.18
C ARG A 315 -3.17 16.72 -17.17
N GLY A 316 -4.29 16.96 -17.85
CA GLY A 316 -4.46 18.08 -18.78
C GLY A 316 -5.19 17.68 -20.06
N ASN A 317 -4.77 18.28 -21.16
CA ASN A 317 -5.32 18.01 -22.49
C ASN A 317 -4.21 17.85 -23.54
N THR A 318 -4.55 17.23 -24.66
CA THR A 318 -3.63 16.98 -25.78
C THR A 318 -2.96 18.24 -26.34
N SER A 319 -3.57 19.43 -26.21
CA SER A 319 -2.97 20.68 -26.71
C SER A 319 -1.65 21.06 -26.02
N SER A 320 -1.39 20.50 -24.85
CA SER A 320 -0.13 20.69 -24.10
C SER A 320 1.01 19.81 -24.60
N PHE A 321 0.73 18.87 -25.52
CA PHE A 321 1.69 17.88 -26.01
C PHE A 321 1.80 17.99 -27.53
N ALA A 322 3.00 18.33 -28.01
CA ALA A 322 3.30 18.40 -29.44
C ALA A 322 4.20 17.23 -29.86
N LEU A 323 3.90 16.62 -31.01
CA LEU A 323 4.70 15.53 -31.57
C LEU A 323 6.14 15.98 -31.84
N GLY A 324 7.13 15.13 -31.54
CA GLY A 324 8.55 15.43 -31.74
C GLY A 324 9.13 16.49 -30.78
N LYS A 325 8.47 16.75 -29.63
CA LYS A 325 8.94 17.66 -28.58
C LYS A 325 9.34 16.90 -27.31
N VAL A 326 10.10 17.61 -26.47
CA VAL A 326 10.56 17.16 -25.15
C VAL A 326 9.39 17.02 -24.17
N LEU A 327 9.50 16.03 -23.29
CA LEU A 327 8.51 15.69 -22.28
C LEU A 327 8.30 16.80 -21.24
N PRO A 328 7.05 17.16 -20.92
CA PRO A 328 6.76 18.03 -19.78
C PRO A 328 7.09 17.33 -18.46
N ALA A 329 7.75 18.03 -17.53
CA ALA A 329 8.01 17.48 -16.19
C ALA A 329 6.79 17.59 -15.24
N ALA A 330 5.82 18.45 -15.56
CA ALA A 330 4.66 18.72 -14.72
C ALA A 330 3.43 17.91 -15.15
N GLY A 331 2.61 17.50 -14.20
CA GLY A 331 1.33 16.84 -14.44
C GLY A 331 1.42 15.34 -14.77
N LEU A 332 2.61 14.73 -14.71
CA LEU A 332 2.77 13.28 -14.88
C LEU A 332 2.06 12.52 -13.74
N LEU A 333 1.14 11.62 -14.10
CA LEU A 333 0.32 10.82 -13.19
C LEU A 333 0.90 9.41 -13.00
N ASP A 334 1.29 8.77 -14.09
CA ASP A 334 1.87 7.43 -14.10
C ASP A 334 2.70 7.24 -15.38
N ALA A 335 3.68 6.35 -15.32
CA ALA A 335 4.50 6.02 -16.48
C ALA A 335 5.02 4.58 -16.39
N PHE A 336 5.15 3.97 -17.56
CA PHE A 336 5.67 2.64 -17.75
C PHE A 336 6.65 2.66 -18.92
N VAL A 337 7.87 2.16 -18.70
CA VAL A 337 8.92 2.09 -19.72
C VAL A 337 9.26 0.63 -19.95
N TYR A 338 9.22 0.19 -21.21
CA TYR A 338 9.51 -1.18 -21.60
C TYR A 338 10.52 -1.21 -22.74
N THR A 339 11.26 -2.32 -22.87
CA THR A 339 12.23 -2.54 -23.95
C THR A 339 12.30 -4.01 -24.36
N ASN A 340 12.93 -4.33 -25.50
CA ASN A 340 13.04 -5.67 -26.06
C ASN A 340 14.48 -6.23 -26.13
N SER A 341 15.45 -5.59 -25.46
CA SER A 341 16.88 -5.98 -25.25
C SER A 341 17.83 -4.77 -25.29
N GLU A 342 17.33 -3.62 -25.71
CA GLU A 342 18.11 -2.39 -25.85
C GLU A 342 17.87 -1.42 -24.69
N GLY A 343 18.89 -0.68 -24.26
CA GLY A 343 18.72 0.28 -23.16
C GLY A 343 17.79 1.43 -23.55
N ALA A 344 16.84 1.78 -22.67
CA ALA A 344 16.14 3.06 -22.74
C ALA A 344 17.11 4.21 -22.38
N SER A 345 16.86 5.42 -22.87
CA SER A 345 17.64 6.61 -22.50
C SER A 345 17.62 6.81 -20.98
N PRO A 346 18.79 6.99 -20.32
CA PRO A 346 18.83 7.28 -18.89
C PRO A 346 18.06 8.55 -18.52
N GLU A 347 18.07 9.56 -19.39
CA GLU A 347 17.30 10.79 -19.17
C GLU A 347 15.78 10.55 -19.22
N LEU A 348 15.33 9.60 -20.04
CA LEU A 348 13.93 9.18 -20.08
C LEU A 348 13.53 8.47 -18.79
N LEU A 349 14.37 7.53 -18.33
CA LEU A 349 14.14 6.81 -17.08
C LEU A 349 14.10 7.77 -15.89
N GLU A 350 15.00 8.75 -15.84
CA GLU A 350 14.98 9.79 -14.81
C GLU A 350 13.67 10.59 -14.84
N ALA A 351 13.26 11.03 -16.03
CA ALA A 351 12.05 11.83 -16.20
C ALA A 351 10.76 11.05 -15.88
N LEU A 352 10.64 9.82 -16.37
CA LEU A 352 9.39 9.05 -16.29
C LEU A 352 9.32 8.13 -15.08
N THR A 353 10.42 7.47 -14.72
CA THR A 353 10.45 6.39 -13.71
C THR A 353 11.41 6.66 -12.56
N LEU A 354 11.84 7.92 -12.35
CA LEU A 354 12.76 8.31 -11.26
C LEU A 354 14.06 7.50 -11.28
N GLY A 355 14.56 7.22 -12.49
CA GLY A 355 15.79 6.44 -12.71
C GLY A 355 15.60 4.93 -12.59
N ARG A 356 14.40 4.45 -12.25
CA ARG A 356 14.12 3.00 -12.21
C ARG A 356 14.22 2.38 -13.60
N PRO A 357 14.75 1.15 -13.70
CA PRO A 357 14.99 0.49 -14.97
C PRO A 357 13.68 0.18 -15.71
N ALA A 358 13.75 0.15 -17.04
CA ALA A 358 12.67 -0.32 -17.89
C ALA A 358 12.41 -1.83 -17.72
N LEU A 359 11.18 -2.27 -17.97
CA LEU A 359 10.85 -3.69 -18.04
C LEU A 359 11.45 -4.29 -19.32
N GLU A 360 12.25 -5.34 -19.16
CA GLU A 360 12.81 -6.11 -20.28
C GLU A 360 11.77 -7.14 -20.77
N SER A 361 11.25 -6.93 -21.97
CA SER A 361 10.25 -7.76 -22.65
C SER A 361 10.96 -8.65 -23.67
N THR A 362 11.50 -9.79 -23.25
CA THR A 362 12.06 -10.81 -24.15
C THR A 362 10.94 -11.63 -24.79
N ARG A 363 10.19 -11.00 -25.69
CA ARG A 363 8.98 -11.56 -26.35
C ARG A 363 9.23 -12.83 -27.15
N HIS A 364 10.46 -13.05 -27.58
CA HIS A 364 10.81 -14.10 -28.55
C HIS A 364 10.65 -15.55 -28.05
N GLN A 365 10.22 -15.78 -26.79
CA GLN A 365 10.13 -17.12 -26.21
C GLN A 365 8.77 -17.48 -25.57
N LEU A 366 7.84 -16.53 -25.37
CA LEU A 366 6.65 -16.74 -24.51
C LEU A 366 5.28 -16.65 -25.22
N GLY A 367 5.24 -16.43 -26.55
CA GLY A 367 3.98 -16.31 -27.30
C GLY A 367 3.31 -14.94 -27.14
N ASN A 368 1.97 -14.91 -27.12
CA ASN A 368 1.20 -13.68 -26.96
C ASN A 368 1.22 -13.24 -25.48
N VAL A 369 2.06 -12.27 -25.14
CA VAL A 369 2.21 -11.78 -23.75
C VAL A 369 2.00 -10.28 -23.66
N SER A 370 1.33 -9.87 -22.59
CA SER A 370 1.17 -8.48 -22.17
C SER A 370 2.10 -8.15 -21.02
N MET A 371 2.24 -6.85 -20.74
CA MET A 371 2.99 -6.32 -19.62
C MET A 371 1.98 -5.82 -18.58
N SER A 372 1.84 -6.58 -17.51
CA SER A 372 0.76 -6.45 -16.53
C SER A 372 1.29 -6.02 -15.17
N ARG A 373 0.73 -4.94 -14.63
CA ARG A 373 1.06 -4.45 -13.29
C ARG A 373 0.57 -5.44 -12.25
N CYS A 374 1.49 -6.00 -11.46
CA CYS A 374 1.20 -7.08 -10.50
C CYS A 374 1.68 -6.82 -9.07
N ASN A 375 2.40 -5.74 -8.84
CA ASN A 375 2.64 -5.24 -7.49
C ASN A 375 1.62 -4.14 -7.17
N CYS A 376 1.02 -4.19 -5.99
CA CYS A 376 -0.12 -3.35 -5.67
C CYS A 376 0.29 -1.87 -5.45
N CYS A 377 -0.28 -1.01 -6.31
CA CYS A 377 -1.02 0.22 -6.07
C CYS A 377 -0.48 1.29 -5.10
N SER A 378 0.79 1.24 -4.74
CA SER A 378 1.50 2.30 -4.00
C SER A 378 2.65 2.92 -4.80
N VAL A 379 2.90 2.41 -6.01
CA VAL A 379 4.08 2.78 -6.79
C VAL A 379 3.65 3.17 -8.20
N THR A 380 3.42 4.46 -8.41
CA THR A 380 3.37 5.03 -9.75
C THR A 380 4.78 5.04 -10.33
N ARG A 381 4.91 5.04 -11.66
CA ARG A 381 6.20 5.31 -12.32
C ARG A 381 7.26 4.25 -12.01
N ASP A 382 6.86 2.99 -11.83
CA ASP A 382 7.76 1.88 -11.58
C ASP A 382 7.49 0.70 -12.51
N SER A 383 8.41 0.49 -13.46
CA SER A 383 8.30 -0.59 -14.43
C SER A 383 8.60 -1.97 -13.83
N LEU A 384 9.23 -2.04 -12.64
CA LEU A 384 9.51 -3.28 -11.92
C LEU A 384 8.27 -3.87 -11.26
N SER A 385 7.19 -3.09 -11.15
CA SER A 385 5.88 -3.56 -10.69
C SER A 385 5.14 -4.39 -11.74
N TYR A 386 5.67 -4.49 -12.97
CA TYR A 386 5.06 -5.22 -14.07
C TYR A 386 5.65 -6.62 -14.25
N VAL A 387 4.82 -7.52 -14.75
CA VAL A 387 5.11 -8.93 -15.04
C VAL A 387 4.65 -9.23 -16.47
N LEU A 388 5.37 -10.10 -17.16
CA LEU A 388 4.90 -10.64 -18.44
C LEU A 388 3.78 -11.67 -18.16
N SER A 389 2.59 -11.45 -18.70
CA SER A 389 1.42 -12.33 -18.50
C SER A 389 0.67 -12.64 -19.77
N GLN A 390 -0.31 -13.54 -19.67
CA GLN A 390 -1.32 -13.63 -20.72
C GLN A 390 -2.12 -12.32 -20.74
N PRO A 391 -2.52 -11.84 -21.93
CA PRO A 391 -3.35 -10.65 -22.05
C PRO A 391 -4.72 -10.80 -21.36
N THR A 392 -5.11 -9.81 -20.56
CA THR A 392 -6.36 -9.80 -19.77
C THR A 392 -7.30 -8.61 -20.08
N PRO A 393 -7.58 -8.27 -21.36
CA PRO A 393 -8.38 -7.09 -21.69
C PRO A 393 -9.77 -7.13 -21.04
N GLY A 394 -10.12 -6.06 -20.33
CA GLY A 394 -11.35 -5.88 -19.58
C GLY A 394 -11.44 -6.70 -18.30
N LYS A 395 -10.31 -7.24 -17.80
CA LYS A 395 -10.24 -8.11 -16.62
C LYS A 395 -9.01 -7.77 -15.78
N PHE A 396 -9.03 -8.16 -14.52
CA PHE A 396 -7.84 -8.02 -13.68
C PHE A 396 -6.66 -8.85 -14.22
N ASN A 397 -5.48 -8.27 -14.07
CA ASN A 397 -4.21 -8.85 -14.50
C ASN A 397 -3.97 -10.25 -13.91
N ASP A 398 -3.44 -11.15 -14.75
CA ASP A 398 -2.98 -12.47 -14.31
C ASP A 398 -1.62 -12.38 -13.60
N CYS A 399 -1.68 -12.20 -12.29
CA CYS A 399 -0.54 -11.87 -11.44
C CYS A 399 -0.04 -13.02 -10.56
N PRO A 400 1.29 -13.08 -10.30
CA PRO A 400 1.85 -13.98 -9.30
C PRO A 400 1.22 -13.71 -7.92
N SER A 401 0.62 -14.74 -7.36
CA SER A 401 -0.12 -14.63 -6.09
C SER A 401 0.60 -15.37 -4.98
N LYS A 402 0.28 -15.03 -3.73
CA LYS A 402 0.78 -15.80 -2.58
C LYS A 402 0.36 -17.28 -2.65
N ARG A 403 -0.62 -17.65 -3.50
CA ARG A 403 -1.18 -19.01 -3.60
C ARG A 403 -0.21 -20.03 -4.12
N PHE A 404 0.64 -19.59 -5.02
CA PHE A 404 1.68 -20.41 -5.57
C PHE A 404 2.98 -19.76 -5.13
N SER A 405 3.36 -19.95 -3.87
CA SER A 405 4.55 -19.32 -3.32
C SER A 405 5.37 -20.22 -2.43
N GLN A 406 6.65 -19.90 -2.33
CA GLN A 406 7.60 -20.58 -1.47
C GLN A 406 8.63 -19.57 -0.96
N THR A 407 8.94 -19.62 0.34
CA THR A 407 10.02 -18.82 0.90
C THR A 407 11.35 -19.34 0.36
N VAL A 408 12.11 -18.44 -0.27
CA VAL A 408 13.48 -18.68 -0.72
C VAL A 408 14.44 -17.82 0.09
N SER A 409 15.67 -18.28 0.22
CA SER A 409 16.72 -17.50 0.88
C SER A 409 18.02 -17.62 0.11
N PHE A 410 18.76 -16.53 0.05
CA PHE A 410 20.04 -16.45 -0.64
C PHE A 410 20.91 -15.42 0.07
N CYS A 411 22.22 -15.51 -0.11
CA CYS A 411 23.16 -14.57 0.47
C CYS A 411 24.04 -13.89 -0.56
N LEU A 412 24.49 -12.70 -0.22
CA LEU A 412 25.50 -11.96 -0.95
C LEU A 412 26.73 -11.78 -0.07
N LEU A 413 27.85 -12.30 -0.56
CA LEU A 413 29.14 -12.09 0.07
C LEU A 413 29.59 -10.65 -0.23
N VAL A 414 29.45 -9.79 0.76
CA VAL A 414 29.84 -8.37 0.68
C VAL A 414 30.64 -7.99 1.92
N ALA A 415 31.68 -7.17 1.72
CA ALA A 415 32.32 -6.47 2.82
C ALA A 415 31.36 -5.38 3.35
N ASP A 416 31.33 -5.20 4.68
CA ASP A 416 30.53 -4.18 5.36
C ASP A 416 29.03 -4.20 4.98
N CYS A 417 28.33 -5.32 5.24
CA CYS A 417 26.93 -5.51 4.88
C CYS A 417 25.95 -4.41 5.37
N GLN A 418 26.35 -3.59 6.34
CA GLN A 418 25.59 -2.42 6.78
C GLN A 418 25.44 -1.35 5.69
N GLU A 419 26.45 -1.13 4.84
CA GLU A 419 26.37 -0.18 3.70
C GLU A 419 25.32 -0.64 2.67
N TRP A 420 25.08 -1.95 2.59
CA TRP A 420 24.24 -2.55 1.59
C TRP A 420 22.78 -2.71 2.02
N LEU A 421 22.48 -2.68 3.32
CA LEU A 421 21.11 -2.73 3.83
C LEU A 421 20.25 -1.59 3.28
N SER A 422 20.82 -0.38 3.14
CA SER A 422 20.13 0.78 2.56
C SER A 422 19.93 0.68 1.05
N LYS A 423 20.55 -0.29 0.36
CA LYS A 423 20.43 -0.53 -1.09
C LYS A 423 19.76 -1.86 -1.43
N SER A 424 19.09 -2.46 -0.46
CA SER A 424 18.53 -3.82 -0.56
C SER A 424 17.58 -4.02 -1.75
N GLU A 425 16.77 -3.01 -2.08
CA GLU A 425 15.83 -3.06 -3.22
C GLU A 425 16.54 -3.07 -4.57
N GLU A 426 17.55 -2.21 -4.76
CA GLU A 426 18.36 -2.17 -5.98
C GLU A 426 19.15 -3.46 -6.18
N VAL A 427 19.66 -4.00 -5.07
CA VAL A 427 20.38 -5.27 -5.04
C VAL A 427 19.47 -6.43 -5.43
N LEU A 428 18.27 -6.52 -4.83
CA LEU A 428 17.27 -7.52 -5.19
C LEU A 428 16.88 -7.40 -6.67
N THR A 429 16.64 -6.19 -7.15
CA THR A 429 16.31 -5.92 -8.56
C THR A 429 17.38 -6.45 -9.50
N THR A 430 18.65 -6.14 -9.21
CA THR A 430 19.79 -6.56 -10.03
C THR A 430 19.93 -8.09 -10.06
N LEU A 431 19.72 -8.74 -8.92
CA LEU A 431 19.74 -10.19 -8.82
C LEU A 431 18.61 -10.85 -9.60
N VAL A 432 17.40 -10.32 -9.50
CA VAL A 432 16.24 -10.86 -10.22
C VAL A 432 16.43 -10.71 -11.73
N GLN A 433 16.97 -9.59 -12.20
CA GLN A 433 17.35 -9.43 -13.61
C GLN A 433 18.41 -10.44 -14.04
N ALA A 434 19.42 -10.71 -13.21
CA ALA A 434 20.43 -11.73 -13.50
C ALA A 434 19.86 -13.15 -13.50
N PHE A 435 18.91 -13.42 -12.59
CA PHE A 435 18.18 -14.67 -12.52
C PHE A 435 17.34 -14.88 -13.78
N ASP A 436 16.55 -13.88 -14.18
CA ASP A 436 15.74 -13.95 -15.40
C ASP A 436 16.59 -14.19 -16.64
N ARG A 437 17.70 -13.45 -16.81
CA ARG A 437 18.65 -13.67 -17.92
C ARG A 437 19.26 -15.07 -17.95
N SER A 438 19.28 -15.77 -16.82
CA SER A 438 19.79 -17.13 -16.74
C SER A 438 18.80 -18.18 -17.23
N CYS A 439 17.53 -18.01 -16.88
CA CYS A 439 16.47 -18.99 -17.13
C CYS A 439 15.61 -18.63 -18.34
N SER A 440 15.62 -17.35 -18.74
CA SER A 440 14.62 -16.72 -19.61
C SER A 440 13.19 -17.04 -19.17
N CYS A 441 12.93 -16.99 -17.87
CA CYS A 441 11.69 -17.47 -17.28
C CYS A 441 10.63 -16.37 -17.08
N GLY A 442 10.90 -15.14 -17.52
CA GLY A 442 9.98 -14.01 -17.51
C GLY A 442 9.72 -13.45 -16.11
N VAL A 443 10.70 -13.57 -15.21
CA VAL A 443 10.59 -13.12 -13.82
C VAL A 443 11.05 -11.69 -13.66
N SER A 444 10.29 -10.92 -12.91
CA SER A 444 10.61 -9.55 -12.50
C SER A 444 10.58 -9.42 -10.98
N PRO A 445 11.05 -8.31 -10.39
CA PRO A 445 10.98 -8.11 -8.95
C PRO A 445 9.58 -8.28 -8.36
N ALA A 446 8.51 -8.07 -9.13
CA ALA A 446 7.13 -8.32 -8.71
C ALA A 446 6.81 -9.79 -8.38
N TYR A 447 7.66 -10.76 -8.75
CA TYR A 447 7.57 -12.16 -8.30
C TYR A 447 8.11 -12.38 -6.89
N PHE A 448 8.77 -11.40 -6.29
CA PHE A 448 9.39 -11.49 -4.97
C PHE A 448 8.66 -10.57 -4.01
N LYS A 449 7.92 -11.16 -3.06
CA LYS A 449 7.13 -10.44 -2.05
C LYS A 449 7.73 -10.59 -0.66
N ASP A 450 7.39 -9.66 0.23
CA ASP A 450 7.73 -9.70 1.66
C ASP A 450 9.23 -9.95 1.92
N SER A 451 10.10 -9.24 1.20
CA SER A 451 11.56 -9.40 1.32
C SER A 451 12.08 -8.84 2.64
N GLU A 452 12.77 -9.67 3.40
CA GLU A 452 13.51 -9.33 4.60
C GLU A 452 15.01 -9.44 4.32
N VAL A 453 15.78 -8.47 4.81
CA VAL A 453 17.24 -8.45 4.64
C VAL A 453 17.91 -8.30 6.00
N ALA A 454 18.84 -9.20 6.29
CA ALA A 454 19.64 -9.18 7.50
C ALA A 454 21.13 -9.15 7.16
N CYS A 455 21.89 -8.35 7.89
CA CYS A 455 23.36 -8.36 7.83
C CYS A 455 23.86 -9.38 8.86
N GLN A 456 24.59 -10.40 8.38
CA GLN A 456 25.20 -11.47 9.20
C GLN A 456 26.71 -11.52 8.90
N ASP A 457 27.51 -12.11 9.80
CA ASP A 457 28.98 -11.97 9.92
C ASP A 457 29.83 -12.02 8.62
N LEU A 458 29.32 -12.58 7.51
CA LEU A 458 30.03 -12.66 6.22
C LEU A 458 29.24 -12.14 5.00
N GLY A 459 28.07 -11.51 5.18
CA GLY A 459 27.29 -10.99 4.05
C GLY A 459 25.86 -10.55 4.36
N LEU A 460 25.11 -10.23 3.30
CA LEU A 460 23.66 -9.96 3.36
C LEU A 460 22.87 -11.25 3.15
N LEU A 461 21.97 -11.57 4.07
CA LEU A 461 20.98 -12.63 3.92
C LEU A 461 19.66 -12.02 3.47
N PHE A 462 19.16 -12.49 2.33
CA PHE A 462 17.82 -12.19 1.86
C PHE A 462 16.91 -13.37 2.13
N THR A 463 15.75 -13.08 2.72
CA THR A 463 14.64 -14.02 2.85
C THR A 463 13.43 -13.40 2.19
N THR A 464 12.85 -14.05 1.19
CA THR A 464 11.77 -13.47 0.40
C THR A 464 10.80 -14.54 -0.06
N LEU A 465 9.56 -14.16 -0.29
CA LEU A 465 8.53 -15.04 -0.83
C LEU A 465 8.57 -15.01 -2.36
N LEU A 466 9.05 -16.08 -2.99
CA LEU A 466 8.93 -16.27 -4.44
C LEU A 466 7.50 -16.70 -4.75
N THR A 467 6.78 -15.91 -5.54
CA THR A 467 5.41 -16.18 -5.99
C THR A 467 5.37 -16.63 -7.44
N ALA A 468 4.24 -17.19 -7.84
CA ALA A 468 3.97 -17.67 -9.19
C ALA A 468 2.46 -17.60 -9.49
N LYS A 469 2.11 -17.89 -10.73
CA LYS A 469 0.72 -17.91 -11.25
C LYS A 469 0.09 -19.30 -11.18
N SER A 470 0.91 -20.33 -11.08
CA SER A 470 0.47 -21.73 -10.93
C SER A 470 1.51 -22.54 -10.17
N GLU A 471 1.09 -23.70 -9.67
CA GLU A 471 1.97 -24.66 -8.97
C GLU A 471 3.08 -25.20 -9.89
N ASP A 472 2.77 -25.44 -11.17
CA ASP A 472 3.74 -25.86 -12.19
C ASP A 472 4.80 -24.77 -12.44
N GLN A 473 4.36 -23.51 -12.54
CA GLN A 473 5.27 -22.39 -12.69
C GLN A 473 6.16 -22.25 -11.44
N LEU A 474 5.58 -22.32 -10.24
CA LEU A 474 6.36 -22.25 -8.99
C LEU A 474 7.45 -23.33 -8.96
N SER A 475 7.10 -24.57 -9.30
CA SER A 475 8.04 -25.70 -9.33
C SER A 475 9.18 -25.45 -10.32
N SER A 476 8.86 -24.92 -11.51
CA SER A 476 9.85 -24.56 -12.53
C SER A 476 10.76 -23.42 -12.09
N LEU A 477 10.20 -22.38 -11.46
CA LEU A 477 10.95 -21.23 -10.95
C LEU A 477 11.87 -21.62 -9.80
N LEU A 478 11.43 -22.47 -8.87
CA LEU A 478 12.26 -22.96 -7.77
C LEU A 478 13.45 -23.77 -8.28
N LEU A 479 13.23 -24.65 -9.27
CA LEU A 479 14.31 -25.40 -9.89
C LEU A 479 15.33 -24.48 -10.57
N ALA A 480 14.85 -23.49 -11.34
CA ALA A 480 15.69 -22.50 -11.99
C ALA A 480 16.46 -21.65 -10.97
N PHE A 481 15.82 -21.25 -9.88
CA PHE A 481 16.42 -20.44 -8.82
C PHE A 481 17.53 -21.19 -8.10
N ASN A 482 17.31 -22.47 -7.75
CA ASN A 482 18.36 -23.31 -7.17
C ASN A 482 19.53 -23.49 -8.13
N THR A 483 19.26 -23.75 -9.42
CA THR A 483 20.30 -23.87 -10.46
C THR A 483 21.10 -22.57 -10.60
N PHE A 484 20.43 -21.42 -10.51
CA PHE A 484 21.07 -20.10 -10.58
C PHE A 484 22.05 -19.87 -9.42
N LEU A 485 21.73 -20.37 -8.22
CA LEU A 485 22.56 -20.23 -7.01
C LEU A 485 23.63 -21.32 -6.84
N GLU A 486 23.61 -22.40 -7.63
CA GLU A 486 24.61 -23.49 -7.58
C GLU A 486 25.95 -23.09 -8.21
N SER A 487 25.96 -22.11 -9.12
CA SER A 487 27.17 -21.53 -9.69
C SER A 487 27.41 -20.15 -9.07
N PRO A 488 28.60 -19.84 -8.49
CA PRO A 488 28.88 -18.49 -8.01
C PRO A 488 28.82 -17.51 -9.17
N ARG A 489 27.77 -16.68 -9.19
CA ARG A 489 27.58 -15.67 -10.23
C ARG A 489 28.01 -14.32 -9.69
N VAL A 490 29.01 -13.78 -10.35
CA VAL A 490 29.41 -12.39 -10.17
C VAL A 490 28.33 -11.52 -10.79
N VAL A 491 27.55 -10.88 -9.94
CA VAL A 491 26.61 -9.83 -10.31
C VAL A 491 27.33 -8.50 -10.11
N SER A 492 27.48 -7.74 -11.19
CA SER A 492 28.10 -6.41 -11.13
C SER A 492 27.06 -5.40 -10.65
N PHE A 493 27.29 -4.82 -9.48
CA PHE A 493 26.50 -3.71 -8.93
C PHE A 493 27.42 -2.50 -8.74
N ASP A 494 27.08 -1.36 -9.37
CA ASP A 494 27.86 -0.12 -9.25
C ASP A 494 29.38 -0.32 -9.49
N ARG A 495 29.73 -1.12 -10.50
CA ARG A 495 31.11 -1.53 -10.86
C ARG A 495 31.83 -2.39 -9.82
N ARG A 496 31.15 -2.86 -8.77
CA ARG A 496 31.62 -3.84 -7.80
C ARG A 496 31.04 -5.22 -8.14
N ASN A 497 31.88 -6.25 -8.08
CA ASN A 497 31.48 -7.63 -8.32
C ASN A 497 30.98 -8.25 -7.01
N ILE A 498 29.72 -8.64 -6.96
CA ILE A 498 29.12 -9.33 -5.82
C ILE A 498 28.89 -10.79 -6.21
N THR A 499 29.25 -11.72 -5.34
CA THR A 499 28.95 -13.14 -5.55
C THR A 499 27.69 -13.51 -4.79
N ALA A 500 26.69 -14.02 -5.50
CA ALA A 500 25.51 -14.66 -4.92
C ALA A 500 25.76 -16.16 -4.77
N GLU A 501 25.51 -16.70 -3.58
CA GLU A 501 25.65 -18.12 -3.29
C GLU A 501 24.49 -18.66 -2.45
N SER A 502 24.23 -19.97 -2.56
CA SER A 502 23.36 -20.72 -1.65
C SER A 502 24.07 -21.13 -0.34
N SER A 503 25.41 -21.08 -0.31
CA SER A 503 26.26 -21.75 0.69
C SER A 503 26.62 -20.96 1.94
N CYS A 504 26.02 -19.80 2.23
CA CYS A 504 26.39 -19.05 3.45
C CYS A 504 26.11 -19.78 4.78
N PHE A 505 25.50 -20.98 4.75
CA PHE A 505 25.64 -21.95 5.82
C PHE A 505 25.86 -23.37 5.29
N LYS A 506 27.12 -23.71 4.99
CA LYS A 506 27.62 -25.06 5.32
C LYS A 506 28.57 -24.92 6.49
N ASP A 507 28.36 -25.81 7.47
CA ASP A 507 29.11 -26.00 8.72
C ASP A 507 28.65 -25.22 9.97
N ILE A 508 27.47 -25.60 10.48
CA ILE A 508 27.45 -26.13 11.85
C ILE A 508 27.01 -27.57 11.74
N ASN A 509 27.94 -28.51 11.94
CA ASN A 509 27.60 -29.89 12.29
C ASN A 509 26.68 -29.82 13.51
N VAL A 510 25.39 -30.06 13.30
CA VAL A 510 24.47 -30.41 14.39
C VAL A 510 24.88 -31.82 14.80
N PRO A 511 25.46 -32.03 16.00
CA PRO A 511 25.59 -33.39 16.50
C PRO A 511 24.17 -33.86 16.78
N ASP A 512 23.79 -35.00 16.22
CA ASP A 512 22.55 -35.71 16.53
C ASP A 512 22.32 -35.68 18.05
N LEU A 513 21.28 -34.96 18.49
CA LEU A 513 20.80 -35.02 19.85
C LEU A 513 19.40 -35.64 19.85
N PRO A 514 19.19 -36.74 20.61
CA PRO A 514 17.95 -37.48 20.61
C PRO A 514 16.80 -36.67 21.25
N PRO A 515 15.54 -36.99 20.92
CA PRO A 515 14.41 -36.16 21.32
C PRO A 515 14.10 -36.28 22.81
N GLY A 516 13.99 -35.12 23.46
CA GLY A 516 13.32 -34.94 24.75
C GLY A 516 14.23 -34.44 25.85
N VAL A 517 14.07 -33.16 26.20
CA VAL A 517 14.06 -32.56 27.57
C VAL A 517 13.94 -31.02 27.41
N PRO A 518 13.19 -30.31 28.27
CA PRO A 518 12.85 -28.89 28.07
C PRO A 518 14.04 -27.98 28.39
N SER A 519 14.37 -27.06 27.47
CA SER A 519 15.46 -26.09 27.65
C SER A 519 15.11 -25.02 28.69
N GLN A 520 15.93 -24.94 29.74
CA GLN A 520 16.05 -23.76 30.59
C GLN A 520 16.84 -22.67 29.86
N VAL A 521 16.38 -21.43 29.98
CA VAL A 521 17.00 -20.20 29.43
C VAL A 521 18.20 -19.80 30.29
N PRO A 522 19.39 -19.54 29.70
CA PRO A 522 20.40 -18.70 30.33
C PRO A 522 20.25 -17.24 29.85
N GLU A 523 19.97 -16.38 30.81
CA GLU A 523 19.93 -14.93 30.74
C GLU A 523 21.33 -14.38 30.42
N GLY A 524 21.44 -13.52 29.40
CA GLY A 524 22.72 -12.98 28.93
C GLY A 524 22.53 -11.84 27.92
N THR A 525 22.07 -10.70 28.43
CA THR A 525 21.78 -9.44 27.74
C THR A 525 23.02 -8.84 27.04
N ARG A 526 22.88 -8.54 25.73
CA ARG A 526 23.49 -7.36 25.11
C ARG A 526 22.43 -6.68 24.24
N GLU A 527 22.20 -5.40 24.54
CA GLU A 527 21.14 -4.56 23.96
C GLU A 527 21.22 -4.48 22.42
N PRO A 528 20.06 -4.46 21.72
CA PRO A 528 20.03 -4.17 20.29
C PRO A 528 20.37 -2.70 20.03
N SER A 529 21.17 -2.46 19.00
CA SER A 529 21.50 -1.15 18.46
C SER A 529 20.25 -0.31 18.18
N ARG A 530 20.23 0.91 18.73
CA ARG A 530 19.18 1.92 18.54
C ARG A 530 19.03 2.25 17.06
N GLN A 531 17.83 2.00 16.49
CA GLN A 531 17.35 2.76 15.33
C GLN A 531 17.43 4.25 15.67
N VAL A 532 18.17 5.03 14.89
CA VAL A 532 18.21 6.48 15.01
C VAL A 532 16.90 6.99 14.43
N GLY A 533 16.02 7.56 15.26
CA GLY A 533 14.78 8.15 14.78
C GLY A 533 15.06 9.39 13.93
N GLU A 534 14.13 9.73 13.06
CA GLU A 534 14.17 10.91 12.19
C GLU A 534 13.02 11.86 12.56
N LEU A 535 13.25 13.17 12.47
CA LEU A 535 12.24 14.20 12.69
C LEU A 535 11.68 14.68 11.34
N LEU A 536 10.37 14.56 11.18
CA LEU A 536 9.65 14.84 9.93
C LEU A 536 8.63 15.97 10.14
N ILE A 537 8.29 16.68 9.06
CA ILE A 537 7.03 17.44 9.01
C ILE A 537 5.92 16.43 8.72
N ASN A 538 5.03 16.22 9.69
CA ASN A 538 3.97 15.21 9.61
C ASN A 538 2.72 15.75 8.92
N GLU A 539 2.30 16.96 9.30
CA GLU A 539 1.08 17.57 8.77
C GLU A 539 1.23 19.10 8.70
N VAL A 540 0.65 19.71 7.67
CA VAL A 540 0.54 21.17 7.55
C VAL A 540 -0.90 21.50 7.16
N ASN A 541 -1.57 22.26 8.01
CA ASN A 541 -2.88 22.81 7.73
C ASN A 541 -2.78 24.33 7.59
N PRO A 542 -2.68 24.85 6.35
CA PRO A 542 -2.60 26.29 6.12
C PRO A 542 -3.96 26.99 6.13
N ASP A 543 -5.08 26.25 5.94
CA ASP A 543 -6.40 26.84 5.70
C ASP A 543 -7.54 26.08 6.43
N ASN A 544 -8.55 26.80 6.90
CA ASN A 544 -9.69 26.21 7.60
C ASN A 544 -11.03 26.65 7.00
N PRO A 545 -12.05 25.76 6.93
CA PRO A 545 -13.37 26.14 6.44
C PRO A 545 -14.08 27.11 7.40
N GLY A 546 -14.30 28.35 6.95
CA GLY A 546 -15.00 29.41 7.69
C GLY A 546 -14.15 30.69 7.78
N GLY A 547 -14.76 31.83 8.10
CA GLY A 547 -14.06 33.14 8.12
C GLY A 547 -13.13 33.38 9.31
N GLY A 548 -12.82 32.35 10.10
CA GLY A 548 -12.07 32.46 11.36
C GLY A 548 -10.55 32.48 11.18
N GLU A 549 -10.01 31.77 10.17
CA GLU A 549 -8.55 31.56 9.94
C GLU A 549 -7.72 31.52 11.25
N ASP A 550 -8.20 30.75 12.24
CA ASP A 550 -7.63 30.71 13.59
C ASP A 550 -7.23 29.30 14.04
N ALA A 551 -7.17 28.32 13.13
CA ALA A 551 -6.85 26.92 13.41
C ALA A 551 -5.72 26.35 12.52
N GLU A 552 -4.86 27.22 11.97
CA GLU A 552 -3.72 26.80 11.14
C GLU A 552 -2.65 26.13 12.00
N TYR A 553 -1.99 25.08 11.49
CA TYR A 553 -0.91 24.42 12.21
C TYR A 553 0.11 23.73 11.29
N ILE A 554 1.26 23.43 11.89
CA ILE A 554 2.32 22.57 11.39
C ILE A 554 2.62 21.57 12.52
N GLU A 555 2.52 20.29 12.21
CA GLU A 555 2.87 19.19 13.11
C GLU A 555 4.18 18.54 12.66
N LEU A 556 5.08 18.31 13.59
CA LEU A 556 6.30 17.52 13.41
C LEU A 556 6.15 16.17 14.11
N PHE A 557 6.79 15.14 13.58
CA PHE A 557 6.81 13.80 14.16
C PHE A 557 8.21 13.22 14.18
N TYR A 558 8.65 12.72 15.34
CA TYR A 558 9.89 11.97 15.50
C TYR A 558 9.61 10.46 15.52
N THR A 559 10.25 9.72 14.61
CA THR A 559 9.99 8.28 14.41
C THR A 559 10.66 7.38 15.46
N GLY A 560 11.48 7.93 16.35
CA GLY A 560 12.11 7.17 17.43
C GLY A 560 11.17 6.91 18.60
N ARG A 561 11.47 5.86 19.37
CA ARG A 561 10.58 5.34 20.45
C ARG A 561 10.56 6.18 21.75
N THR A 562 11.09 7.40 21.75
CA THR A 562 11.19 8.29 22.92
C THR A 562 10.99 9.76 22.52
N HIS A 563 10.67 10.62 23.48
CA HIS A 563 10.68 12.09 23.28
C HIS A 563 12.02 12.55 22.66
N PHE A 564 11.96 13.52 21.74
CA PHE A 564 13.08 14.01 20.95
C PHE A 564 13.34 15.48 21.21
N ASP A 565 14.60 15.83 21.45
CA ASP A 565 15.03 17.21 21.66
C ASP A 565 15.15 17.92 20.31
N LEU A 566 14.43 19.03 20.17
CA LEU A 566 14.41 19.86 18.96
C LEU A 566 15.56 20.89 18.94
N GLN A 567 16.57 20.72 19.81
CA GLN A 567 17.76 21.54 19.80
C GLN A 567 18.36 21.62 18.39
N ARG A 568 18.62 22.85 17.92
CA ARG A 568 19.19 23.18 16.60
C ARG A 568 18.28 22.92 15.40
N TYR A 569 17.01 22.58 15.62
CA TYR A 569 16.02 22.55 14.56
C TYR A 569 15.35 23.91 14.38
N TRP A 570 15.05 24.23 13.13
CA TRP A 570 14.42 25.47 12.72
C TRP A 570 13.26 25.18 11.78
N LEU A 571 12.10 25.78 12.06
CA LEU A 571 10.94 25.73 11.17
C LEU A 571 10.84 27.04 10.39
N VAL A 572 10.92 26.98 9.07
CA VAL A 572 10.99 28.14 8.17
C VAL A 572 9.85 28.09 7.17
N LEU A 573 9.09 29.17 7.06
CA LEU A 573 7.96 29.30 6.14
C LEU A 573 8.33 30.30 5.03
N TYR A 574 8.16 29.89 3.79
CA TYR A 574 8.55 30.62 2.58
C TYR A 574 7.34 31.05 1.77
N ASN A 575 7.40 32.28 1.27
CA ASN A 575 6.38 32.81 0.37
C ASN A 575 6.72 32.39 -1.06
N GLY A 576 5.85 31.65 -1.74
CA GLY A 576 6.15 31.13 -3.08
C GLY A 576 5.99 32.14 -4.20
N ARG A 577 5.52 33.37 -3.94
CA ARG A 577 5.57 34.46 -4.93
C ARG A 577 6.94 35.09 -5.06
N ASN A 578 7.74 35.10 -3.98
CA ASN A 578 9.04 35.76 -3.98
C ASN A 578 10.20 34.87 -3.50
N SER A 579 9.90 33.61 -3.13
CA SER A 579 10.84 32.60 -2.64
C SER A 579 11.65 33.06 -1.42
N ARG A 580 11.06 33.89 -0.56
CA ARG A 580 11.68 34.39 0.68
C ARG A 580 10.97 33.91 1.92
N ALA A 581 11.74 33.62 2.97
CA ALA A 581 11.22 33.23 4.26
C ALA A 581 10.42 34.39 4.87
N TYR A 582 9.14 34.20 5.18
CA TYR A 582 8.32 35.20 5.88
C TYR A 582 8.23 34.92 7.38
N ARG A 583 8.50 33.67 7.80
CA ARG A 583 8.52 33.28 9.21
C ARG A 583 9.64 32.27 9.46
N VAL A 584 10.31 32.42 10.60
CA VAL A 584 11.35 31.51 11.08
C VAL A 584 11.13 31.28 12.56
N LEU A 585 11.18 30.02 12.99
CA LEU A 585 11.05 29.60 14.38
C LEU A 585 12.27 28.77 14.77
N ASP A 586 12.97 29.18 15.81
CA ASP A 586 13.99 28.37 16.48
C ASP A 586 13.27 27.40 17.43
N LEU A 587 13.48 26.10 17.24
CA LEU A 587 12.86 25.06 18.07
C LEU A 587 13.76 24.67 19.25
N SER A 588 14.90 25.34 19.44
CA SER A 588 15.82 25.05 20.53
C SER A 588 15.17 25.22 21.91
N GLY A 589 15.31 24.19 22.75
CA GLY A 589 14.70 24.14 24.08
C GLY A 589 13.29 23.52 24.10
N HIS A 590 12.76 23.14 22.93
CA HIS A 590 11.55 22.36 22.81
C HIS A 590 11.85 20.87 22.61
N HIS A 591 10.87 20.02 22.90
CA HIS A 591 10.94 18.58 22.67
C HIS A 591 9.59 18.08 22.16
N THR A 592 9.61 16.99 21.41
CA THR A 592 8.37 16.27 21.07
C THR A 592 7.74 15.67 22.33
N ASP A 593 6.44 15.39 22.28
CA ASP A 593 5.76 14.68 23.36
C ASP A 593 6.20 13.19 23.46
N GLU A 594 5.61 12.46 24.41
CA GLU A 594 5.89 11.04 24.64
C GLU A 594 5.56 10.14 23.45
N LEU A 595 4.73 10.61 22.52
CA LEU A 595 4.35 9.92 21.29
C LEU A 595 5.18 10.37 20.09
N GLY A 596 6.09 11.33 20.24
CA GLY A 596 6.96 11.82 19.17
C GLY A 596 6.41 13.05 18.43
N TYR A 597 5.30 13.66 18.84
CA TYR A 597 4.69 14.77 18.13
C TYR A 597 5.12 16.14 18.65
N PHE A 598 5.25 17.13 17.76
CA PHE A 598 5.45 18.53 18.11
C PHE A 598 4.60 19.47 17.27
N LEU A 599 3.73 20.24 17.93
CA LEU A 599 2.73 21.06 17.27
C LEU A 599 3.03 22.56 17.37
N VAL A 600 3.00 23.23 16.21
CA VAL A 600 3.13 24.68 16.04
C VAL A 600 1.87 25.20 15.35
N GLY A 601 1.17 26.16 15.90
CA GLY A 601 -0.09 26.59 15.27
C GLY A 601 -0.88 27.62 16.07
N SER A 602 -2.05 27.97 15.56
CA SER A 602 -2.95 28.95 16.14
C SER A 602 -3.54 28.49 17.49
N SER A 603 -3.96 29.43 18.33
CA SER A 603 -4.36 29.12 19.72
C SER A 603 -5.64 28.27 19.85
N THR A 604 -6.41 28.13 18.77
CA THR A 604 -7.65 27.31 18.77
C THR A 604 -7.40 25.85 18.38
N VAL A 605 -6.19 25.51 17.95
CA VAL A 605 -5.81 24.13 17.59
C VAL A 605 -5.82 23.24 18.83
N HIS A 606 -6.32 22.01 18.67
CA HIS A 606 -6.40 21.01 19.74
C HIS A 606 -5.77 19.69 19.28
N PRO A 607 -4.76 19.13 19.99
CA PRO A 607 -4.19 19.60 21.25
C PRO A 607 -3.52 20.99 21.14
N ALA A 608 -3.36 21.68 22.28
CA ALA A 608 -2.83 23.04 22.27
C ALA A 608 -1.39 23.05 21.71
N PRO A 609 -1.06 23.90 20.71
CA PRO A 609 0.28 23.96 20.16
C PRO A 609 1.31 24.36 21.21
N MET A 610 2.48 23.72 21.13
CA MET A 610 3.63 24.05 21.98
C MET A 610 4.25 25.39 21.60
N ILE A 611 4.22 25.74 20.31
CA ILE A 611 4.48 27.10 19.84
C ILE A 611 3.18 27.66 19.27
N ARG A 612 2.68 28.71 19.90
CA ARG A 612 1.47 29.40 19.44
C ARG A 612 1.80 30.47 18.43
N LEU A 613 1.17 30.40 17.27
CA LEU A 613 1.23 31.41 16.23
C LEU A 613 -0.01 32.33 16.32
N PRO A 614 0.11 33.61 15.97
CA PRO A 614 -1.05 34.44 15.69
C PRO A 614 -1.91 33.84 14.56
N PRO A 615 -3.24 34.08 14.55
CA PRO A 615 -4.10 33.76 13.40
C PRO A 615 -3.51 34.30 12.09
N ASN A 616 -3.77 33.62 10.97
CA ASN A 616 -3.30 33.96 9.62
C ASN A 616 -1.76 34.01 9.47
N THR A 617 -1.01 33.37 10.37
CA THR A 617 0.47 33.34 10.25
C THR A 617 0.91 32.42 9.11
N ILE A 618 0.28 31.26 8.96
CA ILE A 618 0.56 30.33 7.87
C ILE A 618 -0.24 30.82 6.67
N GLN A 619 0.45 31.18 5.59
CA GLN A 619 -0.17 31.82 4.43
C GLN A 619 -0.90 30.79 3.55
N ASN A 620 -2.09 31.18 3.10
CA ASN A 620 -2.88 30.44 2.12
C ASN A 620 -2.30 30.59 0.71
N GLY A 621 -2.09 29.48 0.01
CA GLY A 621 -1.67 29.45 -1.40
C GLY A 621 -0.43 28.60 -1.66
N ALA A 622 0.28 28.91 -2.75
CA ALA A 622 1.49 28.20 -3.17
C ALA A 622 2.70 28.64 -2.35
N ASP A 623 2.71 28.37 -1.05
CA ASP A 623 3.78 28.66 -0.10
C ASP A 623 4.43 27.36 0.40
N ALA A 624 5.55 27.44 1.11
CA ALA A 624 6.29 26.26 1.57
C ALA A 624 6.65 26.33 3.06
N VAL A 625 6.76 25.17 3.70
CA VAL A 625 7.29 24.98 5.06
C VAL A 625 8.50 24.06 4.96
N ALA A 626 9.59 24.41 5.63
CA ALA A 626 10.82 23.64 5.65
C ALA A 626 11.33 23.50 7.07
N LEU A 627 11.86 22.31 7.37
CA LEU A 627 12.51 21.98 8.63
C LEU A 627 14.01 21.88 8.36
N TYR A 628 14.80 22.68 9.07
CA TYR A 628 16.26 22.71 8.94
C TYR A 628 16.93 22.27 10.23
N TYR A 629 18.02 21.52 10.12
CA TYR A 629 18.95 21.28 11.21
C TYR A 629 20.24 22.07 10.96
N SER A 630 20.74 22.80 11.95
CA SER A 630 22.06 23.45 11.80
C SER A 630 22.84 23.61 13.11
N ASN A 631 24.13 23.27 13.05
CA ASN A 631 25.08 23.46 14.15
C ASN A 631 25.67 24.87 14.24
N SER A 632 25.54 25.70 13.20
CA SER A 632 26.27 26.99 13.08
C SER A 632 25.52 28.09 12.32
N THR A 633 24.44 27.76 11.62
CA THR A 633 23.69 28.69 10.77
C THR A 633 22.44 29.17 11.49
N LEU A 634 22.26 30.49 11.56
CA LEU A 634 21.02 31.12 12.03
C LEU A 634 20.14 31.41 10.81
N TYR A 635 18.91 30.89 10.83
CA TYR A 635 17.92 31.17 9.79
C TYR A 635 17.21 32.49 10.11
N THR A 636 16.95 33.33 9.10
CA THR A 636 16.37 34.67 9.31
C THR A 636 15.25 34.95 8.31
N VAL A 637 14.26 35.72 8.73
CA VAL A 637 13.23 36.26 7.83
C VAL A 637 13.88 37.00 6.65
N ASN A 638 13.29 36.90 5.47
CA ASN A 638 13.76 37.39 4.16
C ASN A 638 14.93 36.63 3.52
N MET A 639 15.41 35.53 4.11
CA MET A 639 16.37 34.67 3.41
C MET A 639 15.72 34.02 2.18
N ALA A 640 16.48 33.85 1.11
CA ALA A 640 16.05 33.10 -0.06
C ALA A 640 16.11 31.59 0.22
N VAL A 641 15.27 30.82 -0.47
CA VAL A 641 15.40 29.36 -0.51
C VAL A 641 16.78 29.01 -1.10
N THR A 642 17.54 28.17 -0.39
CA THR A 642 18.84 27.66 -0.84
C THR A 642 18.71 26.18 -1.22
N CYS A 643 19.34 25.78 -2.33
CA CYS A 643 19.43 24.38 -2.76
C CYS A 643 20.36 23.55 -1.88
#